data_AF-A0A496S5Y6-F1
#
_entry.id   AF-A0A496S5Y6-F1
#
_cell.length_a   1.000
_cell.length_b   1.000
_cell.length_c   1.000
_cell.angle_alpha   90.00
_cell.angle_beta   90.00
_cell.angle_gamma   90.00
#
_symmetry.space_group_name_H-M   'P 1'
#
loop_
_entity.id
_entity.type
_entity.pdbx_description
1 polymer ?
#
loop_
_entity_poly.entity_id
_entity_poly.type
_entity_poly.pdbx_seq_one_letter_code
_entity_poly.pdbx_strand_id
1 'polypeptide(L)'
;MGSNREMLETLGKLAISGSYKVVNSLNNLLDDLIKRKGEDFKVSFPQTGYYLPLIYALLGKEITNLREAKDVLGDIKSFLREVPQNSWDSLLKDATDSGVASALSAELIEAIKYAEGDLPEEGWQGFIPDSVLRSLGIQLVDGRISGVAVILGAAPDSKIAATLIRELQEKNILSLLAGSVNKKNFRDQLIRENVQVGLDHYIVPLGSQTSSAIHAVNFAIRASLSYGGNKKGETQKNIDYCKKRVPAFVLALGELDDIKVAVAFAAIRLGFPVITDQDVPEIRETPFTSHEALLSEKNYSKIVSLALLARDIKVKIRNIPIPVAYSAAFEGERVRREQMYCQFGGKYSTAFEFLRSRSLEEVEDGKVEIIGLDIDSCPEGGNMPLGILVEVAGRKMQKDFEPILERQIHTFLNEAMGIFHMGQRNTCWIRISKDAFNKGFRLRHFGVILHARLHDTFSKIVDRVQVKIYTNQGDVEKILEEAKKAYQERDERMAGMTDESVDVFYSCVLCQSFAPNHVCIVKPERLGLCGAYTWLDAKASYELNPTGPNQPVKKGECLDPVRGEWKGVNEFIYQKSNKTLERFHAYSILTWPETSCCVGDTQIIINDKPIKIGEFINRYRGTEEYTKFQALTLGNGKNIREKIIAMQKFPAPEELVKIKTKSGLELILTRDHKVSVDRAEGIVWVRADQIREGDRVLALKRLKINSKLPDIFDIIPGCCRIRDREIIGYLKKELREKYGRLSKALRKLSIPNFKNNSLPISTMRTVINNLDSTGRLWNEVKGEVKRVYKGWSYIDISNRILNNDLFYILGLLASDGSICRIGKGEYKINFINTEKTLVSVYKSLLQNLFPDRNVKIRLKGSSASFIKGRRIKAKKICYDCYTNNFILGAIADYFGIKVGLKGKWNLGKMVNLPENFITSFLAGIFDGDGSIRLRKYGSRWNVAEAYLCIEDREAAIHLQLLLKRFGIIGYLKKSGSIYKVVLYGKNLIDFLNLIPIRHPQKKIVSNKIKELSSLQEIDKTQREVLPFRIGRLLAEISGSESVLSSSALFYYKTCRSRPLLSNVSKVLDLLPEERTEEVRNLIDRDYFLDIVKEAKIFKNQGQFDYVYNLTLSHTHSYYANGIHIANCGCFECIVAILPEANGFMIVNREYSGMTPCGMTFSTLAGSVGGGAQTPGFMGIGKLYIVSKKFISADGGLKRIVWMPKELKEELGERLKKRCAEEGLPDLIDKIADETSATTAEELVEYLQKVNHPALEMPPLI
;
A
#
# COMPACT_ATOMS: atom_id res chain seq x y z
N MET A 1 63.53 4.55 -16.90
CA MET A 1 63.37 3.33 -16.07
C MET A 1 63.26 3.67 -14.58
N GLY A 2 64.22 4.38 -13.96
CA GLY A 2 64.13 4.74 -12.52
C GLY A 2 62.80 5.40 -12.10
N SER A 3 62.39 6.46 -12.80
CA SER A 3 61.17 7.23 -12.53
C SER A 3 59.90 6.39 -12.37
N ASN A 4 59.63 5.45 -13.29
CA ASN A 4 58.41 4.64 -13.22
C ASN A 4 58.41 3.70 -12.01
N ARG A 5 59.58 3.17 -11.63
CA ARG A 5 59.72 2.35 -10.42
C ARG A 5 59.54 3.19 -9.15
N GLU A 6 60.12 4.39 -9.11
CA GLU A 6 59.98 5.32 -7.99
C GLU A 6 58.53 5.79 -7.80
N MET A 7 57.80 6.03 -8.89
CA MET A 7 56.37 6.34 -8.87
C MET A 7 55.51 5.11 -8.49
N LEU A 8 55.83 3.90 -8.95
CA LEU A 8 55.18 2.66 -8.48
C LEU A 8 55.38 2.46 -6.97
N GLU A 9 56.61 2.61 -6.49
CA GLU A 9 56.92 2.53 -5.08
C GLU A 9 56.20 3.64 -4.28
N THR A 10 55.97 4.81 -4.88
CA THR A 10 55.16 5.89 -4.30
C THR A 10 53.68 5.51 -4.23
N LEU A 11 53.09 4.89 -5.26
CA LEU A 11 51.72 4.37 -5.21
C LEU A 11 51.53 3.30 -4.13
N GLY A 12 52.48 2.37 -3.99
CA GLY A 12 52.46 1.36 -2.91
C GLY A 12 52.53 2.01 -1.51
N LYS A 13 53.39 3.02 -1.34
CA LYS A 13 53.48 3.82 -0.10
C LYS A 13 52.19 4.60 0.18
N LEU A 14 51.52 5.15 -0.85
CA LEU A 14 50.22 5.83 -0.72
C LEU A 14 49.10 4.85 -0.35
N ALA A 15 49.02 3.68 -0.98
CA ALA A 15 48.05 2.64 -0.61
C ALA A 15 48.19 2.23 0.87
N ILE A 16 49.41 2.03 1.35
CA ILE A 16 49.70 1.73 2.76
C ILE A 16 49.32 2.92 3.66
N SER A 17 49.72 4.15 3.32
CA SER A 17 49.35 5.39 4.06
C SER A 17 47.84 5.55 4.21
N GLY A 18 47.09 5.45 3.11
CA GLY A 18 45.63 5.52 3.10
C GLY A 18 45.01 4.40 3.94
N SER A 19 45.61 3.22 3.94
CA SER A 19 45.18 2.10 4.79
C SER A 19 45.33 2.40 6.28
N TYR A 20 46.48 2.91 6.72
CA TYR A 20 46.65 3.38 8.10
C TYR A 20 45.67 4.50 8.46
N LYS A 21 45.40 5.45 7.55
CA LYS A 21 44.39 6.51 7.78
C LYS A 21 42.99 5.93 7.99
N VAL A 22 42.55 5.00 7.15
CA VAL A 22 41.20 4.40 7.25
C VAL A 22 41.08 3.52 8.50
N VAL A 23 42.07 2.68 8.81
CA VAL A 23 42.04 1.83 10.02
C VAL A 23 42.14 2.67 11.31
N ASN A 24 42.93 3.74 11.33
CA ASN A 24 42.99 4.65 12.48
C ASN A 24 41.70 5.46 12.64
N SER A 25 41.05 5.86 11.53
CA SER A 25 39.72 6.48 11.54
C SER A 25 38.69 5.53 12.15
N LEU A 26 38.67 4.25 11.73
CA LEU A 26 37.82 3.23 12.35
C LEU A 26 38.15 3.02 13.84
N ASN A 27 39.43 2.95 14.23
CA ASN A 27 39.81 2.77 15.64
C ASN A 27 39.25 3.91 16.50
N ASN A 28 39.47 5.16 16.07
CA ASN A 28 39.00 6.33 16.77
C ASN A 28 37.46 6.38 16.82
N LEU A 29 36.79 6.04 15.71
CA LEU A 29 35.34 5.93 15.63
C LEU A 29 34.81 4.85 16.59
N LEU A 30 35.40 3.66 16.63
CA LEU A 30 35.00 2.58 17.53
C LEU A 30 35.25 2.93 19.01
N ASP A 31 36.41 3.48 19.36
CA ASP A 31 36.73 3.84 20.74
C ASP A 31 35.87 5.00 21.27
N ASP A 32 35.55 6.00 20.45
CA ASP A 32 34.56 7.03 20.78
C ASP A 32 33.14 6.44 20.87
N LEU A 33 32.72 5.66 19.87
CA LEU A 33 31.38 5.10 19.81
C LEU A 33 31.12 4.11 20.96
N ILE A 34 32.08 3.28 21.36
CA ILE A 34 31.93 2.39 22.52
C ILE A 34 31.80 3.20 23.81
N LYS A 35 32.60 4.27 23.99
CA LYS A 35 32.45 5.22 25.11
C LYS A 35 31.06 5.91 25.11
N ARG A 36 30.52 6.25 23.93
CA ARG A 36 29.21 6.91 23.76
C ARG A 36 28.00 5.98 23.85
N LYS A 37 28.12 4.70 23.47
CA LYS A 37 26.99 3.79 23.21
C LYS A 37 26.96 2.52 24.07
N GLY A 38 28.10 2.11 24.62
CA GLY A 38 28.32 0.79 25.22
C GLY A 38 28.57 -0.30 24.18
N GLU A 39 29.25 -1.38 24.60
CA GLU A 39 29.70 -2.48 23.72
C GLU A 39 28.53 -3.26 23.09
N ASP A 40 27.42 -3.45 23.81
CA ASP A 40 26.23 -4.14 23.32
C ASP A 40 25.35 -3.26 22.39
N PHE A 41 25.93 -2.21 21.79
CA PHE A 41 25.27 -1.42 20.75
C PHE A 41 25.31 -2.15 19.41
N LYS A 42 24.15 -2.29 18.74
CA LYS A 42 24.01 -3.14 17.56
C LYS A 42 24.56 -2.50 16.30
N VAL A 43 25.17 -3.30 15.43
CA VAL A 43 25.68 -2.93 14.11
C VAL A 43 25.20 -3.96 13.08
N SER A 44 24.58 -3.49 11.99
CA SER A 44 24.03 -4.34 10.93
C SER A 44 23.59 -3.51 9.72
N PHE A 45 23.80 -4.03 8.51
CA PHE A 45 23.14 -3.47 7.30
C PHE A 45 21.67 -3.91 7.18
N PRO A 46 20.81 -3.16 6.48
CA PRO A 46 19.42 -3.54 6.26
C PRO A 46 19.27 -4.69 5.26
N GLN A 47 18.31 -5.59 5.52
CA GLN A 47 17.85 -6.61 4.57
C GLN A 47 18.97 -7.52 3.99
N THR A 48 19.92 -7.93 4.83
CA THR A 48 20.96 -8.91 4.51
C THR A 48 20.92 -10.12 5.45
N GLY A 49 21.17 -11.32 4.92
CA GLY A 49 21.40 -12.54 5.70
C GLY A 49 22.87 -12.76 6.10
N TYR A 50 23.77 -11.90 5.63
CA TYR A 50 25.23 -12.08 5.72
C TYR A 50 25.92 -11.10 6.67
N TYR A 51 25.20 -10.58 7.67
CA TYR A 51 25.71 -9.64 8.68
C TYR A 51 26.43 -8.42 8.06
N LEU A 52 27.75 -8.33 8.23
CA LEU A 52 28.66 -7.44 7.50
C LEU A 52 29.38 -8.32 6.44
N PRO A 53 28.95 -8.29 5.16
CA PRO A 53 29.26 -9.37 4.25
C PRO A 53 30.74 -9.60 3.90
N LEU A 54 31.59 -8.58 3.90
CA LEU A 54 33.02 -8.74 3.60
C LEU A 54 33.74 -9.39 4.78
N ILE A 55 33.49 -8.92 6.01
CA ILE A 55 33.99 -9.53 7.26
C ILE A 55 33.46 -10.96 7.41
N TYR A 56 32.18 -11.20 7.12
CA TYR A 56 31.57 -12.53 7.16
C TYR A 56 32.24 -13.48 6.14
N ALA A 57 32.42 -13.06 4.89
CA ALA A 57 33.07 -13.87 3.86
C ALA A 57 34.55 -14.15 4.15
N LEU A 58 35.32 -13.12 4.51
CA LEU A 58 36.78 -13.21 4.63
C LEU A 58 37.26 -13.72 6.00
N LEU A 59 36.58 -13.36 7.09
CA LEU A 59 37.00 -13.65 8.48
C LEU A 59 36.05 -14.61 9.22
N GLY A 60 34.88 -14.92 8.67
CA GLY A 60 33.90 -15.86 9.26
C GLY A 60 33.15 -15.33 10.48
N LYS A 61 33.41 -14.09 10.90
CA LYS A 61 32.82 -13.44 12.08
C LYS A 61 31.39 -12.97 11.79
N GLU A 62 30.49 -13.15 12.74
CA GLU A 62 29.10 -12.70 12.67
C GLU A 62 28.95 -11.43 13.51
N ILE A 63 29.26 -10.28 12.91
CA ILE A 63 29.22 -8.99 13.63
C ILE A 63 27.77 -8.52 13.77
N THR A 64 27.35 -8.35 15.01
CA THR A 64 26.02 -7.87 15.42
C THR A 64 26.08 -6.67 16.37
N ASN A 65 27.23 -6.42 17.01
CA ASN A 65 27.41 -5.35 18.00
C ASN A 65 28.85 -4.78 18.05
N LEU A 66 29.06 -3.75 18.87
CA LEU A 66 30.35 -3.06 18.98
C LEU A 66 31.45 -3.84 19.71
N ARG A 67 31.13 -4.82 20.57
CA ARG A 67 32.16 -5.72 21.12
C ARG A 67 32.81 -6.50 19.98
N GLU A 68 31.98 -7.20 19.21
CA GLU A 68 32.40 -7.98 18.05
C GLU A 68 33.13 -7.10 17.01
N ALA A 69 32.67 -5.87 16.78
CA ALA A 69 33.32 -4.89 15.90
C ALA A 69 34.70 -4.42 16.40
N LYS A 70 34.94 -4.40 17.72
CA LYS A 70 36.24 -4.09 18.32
C LYS A 70 37.15 -5.31 18.41
N ASP A 71 36.59 -6.50 18.64
CA ASP A 71 37.35 -7.75 18.61
C ASP A 71 37.93 -8.00 17.21
N VAL A 72 37.12 -7.83 16.16
CA VAL A 72 37.56 -7.98 14.76
C VAL A 72 38.52 -6.87 14.30
N LEU A 73 38.64 -5.75 15.03
CA LEU A 73 39.64 -4.72 14.73
C LEU A 73 41.08 -5.26 14.92
N GLY A 74 41.26 -6.25 15.80
CA GLY A 74 42.53 -6.99 15.91
C GLY A 74 42.84 -7.78 14.63
N ASP A 75 41.85 -8.54 14.13
CA ASP A 75 41.97 -9.28 12.87
C ASP A 75 42.27 -8.33 11.70
N ILE A 76 41.57 -7.19 11.61
CA ILE A 76 41.77 -6.17 10.55
C ILE A 76 43.18 -5.58 10.61
N LYS A 77 43.70 -5.25 11.79
CA LYS A 77 45.07 -4.72 11.94
C LYS A 77 46.14 -5.72 11.50
N SER A 78 45.85 -7.03 11.53
CA SER A 78 46.77 -8.07 11.02
C SER A 78 46.96 -8.05 9.48
N PHE A 79 46.13 -7.30 8.74
CA PHE A 79 46.29 -7.07 7.30
C PHE A 79 47.13 -5.83 6.96
N LEU A 80 47.33 -4.89 7.91
CA LEU A 80 48.24 -3.77 7.71
C LEU A 80 49.69 -4.26 7.62
N ARG A 81 50.47 -3.58 6.79
CA ARG A 81 51.90 -3.85 6.57
C ARG A 81 52.69 -2.56 6.67
N GLU A 82 53.86 -2.64 7.27
CA GLU A 82 54.85 -1.57 7.16
C GLU A 82 55.41 -1.55 5.72
N VAL A 83 55.99 -0.42 5.29
CA VAL A 83 56.55 -0.30 3.94
C VAL A 83 57.84 -1.14 3.87
N PRO A 84 57.90 -2.23 3.08
CA PRO A 84 59.11 -3.05 2.96
C PRO A 84 60.24 -2.25 2.28
N GLN A 85 61.47 -2.44 2.76
CA GLN A 85 62.64 -1.73 2.22
C GLN A 85 63.18 -2.31 0.89
N ASN A 86 62.73 -3.50 0.48
CA ASN A 86 63.27 -4.19 -0.71
C ASN A 86 62.20 -4.91 -1.53
N SER A 87 62.38 -4.88 -2.86
CA SER A 87 61.52 -5.43 -3.93
C SER A 87 60.14 -4.77 -4.13
N TRP A 88 59.75 -4.62 -5.39
CA TRP A 88 58.41 -4.17 -5.78
C TRP A 88 57.35 -5.21 -5.45
N ASP A 89 57.65 -6.50 -5.60
CA ASP A 89 56.67 -7.58 -5.45
C ASP A 89 56.20 -7.74 -3.99
N SER A 90 57.09 -7.54 -3.01
CA SER A 90 56.69 -7.42 -1.60
C SER A 90 55.80 -6.19 -1.42
N LEU A 91 56.23 -5.01 -1.89
CA LEU A 91 55.47 -3.77 -1.72
C LEU A 91 54.06 -3.85 -2.36
N LEU A 92 53.92 -4.48 -3.52
CA LEU A 92 52.62 -4.69 -4.19
C LEU A 92 51.72 -5.64 -3.40
N LYS A 93 52.27 -6.76 -2.90
CA LYS A 93 51.54 -7.69 -2.03
C LYS A 93 51.13 -6.99 -0.71
N ASP A 94 52.02 -6.22 -0.13
CA ASP A 94 51.84 -5.62 1.20
C ASP A 94 50.91 -4.39 1.16
N ALA A 95 50.91 -3.65 0.05
CA ALA A 95 49.93 -2.62 -0.26
C ALA A 95 48.53 -3.20 -0.56
N THR A 96 48.44 -4.34 -1.25
CA THR A 96 47.15 -5.00 -1.53
C THR A 96 46.57 -5.73 -0.32
N ASP A 97 47.39 -6.31 0.56
CA ASP A 97 46.99 -6.76 1.90
C ASP A 97 46.46 -5.58 2.73
N SER A 98 47.19 -4.46 2.78
CA SER A 98 46.76 -3.25 3.50
C SER A 98 45.45 -2.68 2.95
N GLY A 99 45.24 -2.70 1.63
CA GLY A 99 43.97 -2.32 1.01
C GLY A 99 42.78 -3.17 1.47
N VAL A 100 42.97 -4.46 1.77
CA VAL A 100 41.92 -5.28 2.40
C VAL A 100 41.60 -4.80 3.82
N ALA A 101 42.60 -4.33 4.58
CA ALA A 101 42.36 -3.68 5.87
C ALA A 101 41.49 -2.41 5.71
N SER A 102 41.71 -1.61 4.65
CA SER A 102 40.86 -0.47 4.30
C SER A 102 39.43 -0.89 3.96
N ALA A 103 39.24 -1.94 3.17
CA ALA A 103 37.91 -2.38 2.77
C ALA A 103 37.12 -2.94 3.97
N LEU A 104 37.71 -3.81 4.77
CA LEU A 104 37.10 -4.31 6.02
C LEU A 104 36.78 -3.15 6.98
N SER A 105 37.63 -2.13 7.01
CA SER A 105 37.41 -0.94 7.84
C SER A 105 36.31 -0.02 7.30
N ALA A 106 36.23 0.17 5.98
CA ALA A 106 35.15 0.91 5.33
C ALA A 106 33.80 0.21 5.51
N GLU A 107 33.77 -1.12 5.53
CA GLU A 107 32.56 -1.88 5.84
C GLU A 107 32.06 -1.58 7.25
N LEU A 108 32.95 -1.59 8.25
CA LEU A 108 32.60 -1.22 9.61
C LEU A 108 32.23 0.26 9.75
N ILE A 109 32.92 1.17 9.07
CA ILE A 109 32.56 2.60 9.07
C ILE A 109 31.14 2.80 8.51
N GLU A 110 30.81 2.25 7.35
CA GLU A 110 29.47 2.38 6.78
C GLU A 110 28.42 1.63 7.62
N ALA A 111 28.73 0.46 8.18
CA ALA A 111 27.82 -0.24 9.08
C ALA A 111 27.57 0.53 10.39
N ILE A 112 28.59 1.22 10.90
CA ILE A 112 28.48 2.14 12.04
C ILE A 112 27.62 3.36 11.67
N LYS A 113 27.75 3.92 10.47
CA LYS A 113 26.85 4.98 9.97
C LYS A 113 25.39 4.51 9.97
N TYR A 114 25.11 3.36 9.35
CA TYR A 114 23.78 2.74 9.35
C TYR A 114 23.24 2.49 10.77
N ALA A 115 24.10 2.08 11.71
CA ALA A 115 23.72 1.87 13.11
C ALA A 115 23.49 3.19 13.88
N GLU A 116 24.31 4.22 13.65
CA GLU A 116 24.10 5.57 14.15
C GLU A 116 22.90 6.25 13.47
N GLY A 117 22.39 5.77 12.33
CA GLY A 117 21.29 6.40 11.59
C GLY A 117 21.73 7.45 10.56
N ASP A 118 23.03 7.56 10.31
CA ASP A 118 23.61 8.27 9.18
C ASP A 118 23.32 7.46 7.89
N LEU A 119 22.10 7.63 7.39
CA LEU A 119 21.54 6.92 6.23
C LEU A 119 21.83 7.70 4.94
N PRO A 120 21.85 7.03 3.77
CA PRO A 120 22.02 7.72 2.49
C PRO A 120 20.98 8.82 2.26
N GLU A 121 21.44 9.97 1.77
CA GLU A 121 20.59 11.11 1.37
C GLU A 121 19.59 10.72 0.27
N GLU A 122 18.51 11.51 0.10
CA GLU A 122 17.43 11.16 -0.83
C GLU A 122 17.92 11.00 -2.28
N GLY A 123 17.66 9.82 -2.86
CA GLY A 123 18.14 9.42 -4.17
C GLY A 123 19.59 8.92 -4.20
N TRP A 124 20.17 8.53 -3.05
CA TRP A 124 21.28 7.57 -2.97
C TRP A 124 20.77 6.24 -2.37
N GLN A 125 21.41 5.14 -2.76
CA GLN A 125 21.00 3.77 -2.42
C GLN A 125 21.73 3.22 -1.17
N GLY A 126 22.99 3.59 -0.98
CA GLY A 126 23.88 2.98 0.01
C GLY A 126 24.02 1.47 -0.18
N PHE A 127 23.82 0.72 0.91
CA PHE A 127 23.87 -0.73 0.92
C PHE A 127 22.74 -1.35 0.08
N ILE A 128 23.12 -2.08 -0.97
CA ILE A 128 22.20 -2.85 -1.82
C ILE A 128 21.65 -4.05 -1.04
N PRO A 129 20.32 -4.20 -0.82
CA PRO A 129 19.71 -5.35 -0.14
C PRO A 129 19.94 -6.71 -0.81
N ASP A 130 19.84 -7.81 -0.06
CA ASP A 130 19.98 -9.17 -0.62
C ASP A 130 18.86 -9.53 -1.62
N SER A 131 17.69 -8.89 -1.53
CA SER A 131 16.60 -9.01 -2.50
C SER A 131 16.97 -8.37 -3.85
N VAL A 132 17.59 -7.19 -3.81
CA VAL A 132 18.07 -6.46 -5.00
C VAL A 132 19.28 -7.16 -5.61
N LEU A 133 20.23 -7.64 -4.78
CA LEU A 133 21.32 -8.52 -5.20
C LEU A 133 20.79 -9.78 -5.91
N ARG A 134 19.67 -10.36 -5.45
CA ARG A 134 19.04 -11.52 -6.10
C ARG A 134 18.44 -11.17 -7.46
N SER A 135 17.81 -10.01 -7.60
CA SER A 135 17.31 -9.53 -8.89
C SER A 135 18.44 -9.27 -9.91
N LEU A 136 19.50 -8.56 -9.49
CA LEU A 136 20.64 -8.22 -10.35
C LEU A 136 21.54 -9.43 -10.66
N GLY A 137 21.74 -10.33 -9.70
CA GLY A 137 22.60 -11.50 -9.89
C GLY A 137 22.01 -12.54 -10.85
N ILE A 138 20.69 -12.66 -10.96
CA ILE A 138 20.05 -13.44 -12.03
C ILE A 138 20.42 -12.85 -13.40
N GLN A 139 20.36 -11.51 -13.55
CA GLN A 139 20.68 -10.81 -14.80
C GLN A 139 22.18 -10.88 -15.16
N LEU A 140 23.07 -10.99 -14.17
CA LEU A 140 24.50 -11.29 -14.37
C LEU A 140 24.75 -12.74 -14.80
N VAL A 141 23.90 -13.68 -14.39
CA VAL A 141 24.04 -15.12 -14.73
C VAL A 141 23.39 -15.46 -16.07
N ASP A 142 22.26 -14.84 -16.41
CA ASP A 142 21.62 -14.99 -17.73
C ASP A 142 22.23 -14.12 -18.83
N GLY A 143 23.19 -13.25 -18.48
CA GLY A 143 23.96 -12.45 -19.42
C GLY A 143 23.25 -11.20 -19.94
N ARG A 144 22.16 -10.77 -19.30
CA ARG A 144 21.58 -9.43 -19.54
C ARG A 144 22.45 -8.31 -19.00
N ILE A 145 23.18 -8.52 -17.90
CA ILE A 145 24.24 -7.62 -17.44
C ILE A 145 25.59 -8.20 -17.88
N SER A 146 26.28 -7.51 -18.79
CA SER A 146 27.60 -7.93 -19.30
C SER A 146 28.72 -7.78 -18.25
N GLY A 147 28.59 -6.80 -17.35
CA GLY A 147 29.62 -6.45 -16.37
C GLY A 147 29.16 -5.42 -15.35
N VAL A 148 30.05 -5.06 -14.42
CA VAL A 148 29.81 -4.06 -13.37
C VAL A 148 30.92 -3.00 -13.38
N ALA A 149 30.56 -1.75 -13.62
CA ALA A 149 31.48 -0.62 -13.53
C ALA A 149 31.31 0.09 -12.18
N VAL A 150 32.34 0.09 -11.34
CA VAL A 150 32.36 0.91 -10.11
C VAL A 150 32.99 2.25 -10.45
N ILE A 151 32.18 3.29 -10.59
CA ILE A 151 32.66 4.65 -10.90
C ILE A 151 32.95 5.37 -9.58
N LEU A 152 34.23 5.62 -9.31
CA LEU A 152 34.71 6.28 -8.11
C LEU A 152 35.17 7.71 -8.43
N GLY A 153 34.41 8.72 -7.97
CA GLY A 153 34.72 10.14 -8.16
C GLY A 153 33.77 10.90 -9.09
N ALA A 154 34.31 11.63 -10.06
CA ALA A 154 33.55 12.46 -10.99
C ALA A 154 34.31 12.66 -12.31
N ALA A 155 33.58 12.85 -13.41
CA ALA A 155 34.16 13.27 -14.69
C ALA A 155 34.50 14.78 -14.68
N PRO A 156 35.23 15.33 -15.67
CA PRO A 156 35.56 16.76 -15.70
C PRO A 156 34.32 17.66 -15.76
N ASP A 157 33.36 17.26 -16.60
CA ASP A 157 32.06 17.91 -16.82
C ASP A 157 30.91 16.89 -16.97
N SER A 158 29.68 17.39 -17.07
CA SER A 158 28.45 16.56 -17.11
C SER A 158 28.19 15.89 -18.47
N LYS A 159 28.64 16.47 -19.58
CA LYS A 159 28.48 15.87 -20.92
C LYS A 159 29.39 14.67 -21.10
N ILE A 160 30.63 14.73 -20.57
CA ILE A 160 31.53 13.58 -20.49
C ILE A 160 30.89 12.47 -19.61
N ALA A 161 30.35 12.81 -18.43
CA ALA A 161 29.67 11.84 -17.58
C ALA A 161 28.46 11.17 -18.28
N ALA A 162 27.60 11.95 -18.93
CA ALA A 162 26.44 11.44 -19.65
C ALA A 162 26.80 10.62 -20.91
N THR A 163 27.95 10.90 -21.54
CA THR A 163 28.48 10.09 -22.65
C THR A 163 29.01 8.75 -22.12
N LEU A 164 29.84 8.80 -21.07
CA LEU A 164 30.45 7.62 -20.45
C LEU A 164 29.40 6.65 -19.89
N ILE A 165 28.33 7.16 -19.24
CA ILE A 165 27.28 6.29 -18.71
C ILE A 165 26.43 5.66 -19.81
N ARG A 166 26.18 6.36 -20.92
CA ARG A 166 25.45 5.80 -22.06
C ARG A 166 26.25 4.70 -22.74
N GLU A 167 27.55 4.89 -22.93
CA GLU A 167 28.43 3.84 -23.43
C GLU A 167 28.41 2.59 -22.51
N LEU A 168 28.35 2.78 -21.19
CA LEU A 168 28.19 1.67 -20.24
C LEU A 168 26.81 1.01 -20.34
N GLN A 169 25.72 1.77 -20.45
CA GLN A 169 24.35 1.26 -20.61
C GLN A 169 24.16 0.50 -21.93
N GLU A 170 24.65 1.00 -23.06
CA GLU A 170 24.64 0.34 -24.38
C GLU A 170 25.37 -1.01 -24.34
N LYS A 171 26.46 -1.10 -23.58
CA LYS A 171 27.20 -2.33 -23.33
C LYS A 171 26.57 -3.22 -22.24
N ASN A 172 25.40 -2.84 -21.72
CA ASN A 172 24.64 -3.50 -20.67
C ASN A 172 25.46 -3.69 -19.37
N ILE A 173 26.19 -2.65 -18.95
CA ILE A 173 27.06 -2.67 -17.77
C ILE A 173 26.37 -1.97 -16.58
N LEU A 174 26.20 -2.70 -15.49
CA LEU A 174 25.66 -2.18 -14.23
C LEU A 174 26.64 -1.16 -13.64
N SER A 175 26.22 0.09 -13.54
CA SER A 175 27.07 1.20 -13.09
C SER A 175 26.77 1.55 -11.64
N LEU A 176 27.76 1.35 -10.76
CA LEU A 176 27.69 1.63 -9.32
C LEU A 176 28.49 2.91 -9.03
N LEU A 177 27.81 3.99 -8.67
CA LEU A 177 28.45 5.32 -8.52
C LEU A 177 28.81 5.60 -7.06
N ALA A 178 30.07 5.94 -6.78
CA ALA A 178 30.55 6.23 -5.43
C ALA A 178 31.53 7.41 -5.37
N GLY A 179 31.64 8.05 -4.21
CA GLY A 179 32.65 9.06 -3.92
C GLY A 179 32.45 10.40 -4.64
N SER A 180 33.46 11.24 -4.53
CA SER A 180 33.50 12.59 -5.08
C SER A 180 34.93 13.09 -5.29
N VAL A 181 35.08 14.13 -6.12
CA VAL A 181 36.32 14.87 -6.38
C VAL A 181 36.00 16.35 -6.31
N ASN A 182 36.69 17.12 -5.47
CA ASN A 182 36.50 18.57 -5.34
C ASN A 182 35.02 18.98 -5.22
N LYS A 183 34.28 18.25 -4.36
CA LYS A 183 32.82 18.34 -4.10
C LYS A 183 31.89 18.05 -5.30
N LYS A 184 32.42 17.64 -6.46
CA LYS A 184 31.64 17.07 -7.58
C LYS A 184 31.51 15.57 -7.40
N ASN A 185 30.38 14.99 -7.81
CA ASN A 185 30.17 13.54 -7.91
C ASN A 185 29.49 13.20 -9.25
N PHE A 186 29.63 11.95 -9.69
CA PHE A 186 29.12 11.50 -10.99
C PHE A 186 27.59 11.50 -11.10
N ARG A 187 26.85 11.17 -10.01
CA ARG A 187 25.37 11.16 -9.99
C ARG A 187 24.79 12.53 -10.34
N ASP A 188 25.28 13.59 -9.72
CA ASP A 188 24.75 14.94 -9.93
C ASP A 188 25.20 15.54 -11.28
N GLN A 189 26.21 14.95 -11.93
CA GLN A 189 26.52 15.22 -13.32
C GLN A 189 25.46 14.62 -14.26
N LEU A 190 24.99 13.39 -13.99
CA LEU A 190 23.95 12.73 -14.80
C LEU A 190 22.57 13.39 -14.70
N ILE A 191 22.17 13.80 -13.49
CA ILE A 191 20.87 14.46 -13.24
C ILE A 191 20.75 15.77 -14.06
N ARG A 192 21.84 16.53 -14.20
CA ARG A 192 21.86 17.78 -15.01
C ARG A 192 21.60 17.55 -16.50
N GLU A 193 22.00 16.39 -17.03
CA GLU A 193 21.78 16.00 -18.43
C GLU A 193 20.48 15.20 -18.63
N ASN A 194 19.57 15.23 -17.64
CA ASN A 194 18.30 14.51 -17.60
C ASN A 194 18.40 12.98 -17.76
N VAL A 195 19.53 12.37 -17.38
CA VAL A 195 19.68 10.91 -17.37
C VAL A 195 18.94 10.33 -16.16
N GLN A 196 18.01 9.40 -16.40
CA GLN A 196 17.26 8.72 -15.34
C GLN A 196 18.19 7.76 -14.58
N VAL A 197 18.31 7.93 -13.27
CA VAL A 197 19.11 7.08 -12.38
C VAL A 197 18.20 6.18 -11.53
N GLY A 198 18.62 4.94 -11.31
CA GLY A 198 17.83 3.93 -10.62
C GLY A 198 18.23 2.50 -10.99
N LEU A 199 17.73 1.55 -10.20
CA LEU A 199 17.96 0.12 -10.41
C LEU A 199 17.51 -0.33 -11.82
N ASP A 200 16.31 0.10 -12.22
CA ASP A 200 15.66 -0.24 -13.49
C ASP A 200 16.36 0.38 -14.72
N HIS A 201 17.36 1.24 -14.50
CA HIS A 201 18.19 1.88 -15.53
C HIS A 201 19.66 1.45 -15.48
N TYR A 202 19.99 0.45 -14.66
CA TYR A 202 21.36 -0.02 -14.41
C TYR A 202 22.33 1.05 -13.88
N ILE A 203 21.82 2.15 -13.27
CA ILE A 203 22.64 3.21 -12.66
C ILE A 203 22.28 3.33 -11.19
N VAL A 204 23.12 2.76 -10.31
CA VAL A 204 22.87 2.70 -8.86
C VAL A 204 23.83 3.66 -8.12
N PRO A 205 23.35 4.82 -7.64
CA PRO A 205 24.17 5.74 -6.87
C PRO A 205 24.34 5.21 -5.43
N LEU A 206 25.55 4.79 -5.03
CA LEU A 206 25.84 4.22 -3.72
C LEU A 206 25.96 5.30 -2.63
N GLY A 207 26.88 6.26 -2.78
CA GLY A 207 27.05 7.37 -1.83
C GLY A 207 28.13 8.36 -2.28
N SER A 208 28.04 9.60 -1.79
CA SER A 208 28.94 10.72 -2.16
C SER A 208 30.35 10.65 -1.56
N GLN A 209 30.61 9.70 -0.65
CA GLN A 209 31.89 9.51 0.04
C GLN A 209 32.63 8.27 -0.47
N THR A 210 33.97 8.32 -0.47
CA THR A 210 34.84 7.22 -0.92
C THR A 210 34.59 5.91 -0.16
N SER A 211 34.20 5.97 1.12
CA SER A 211 33.84 4.79 1.92
C SER A 211 32.63 4.03 1.37
N SER A 212 31.66 4.72 0.77
CA SER A 212 30.45 4.11 0.21
C SER A 212 30.71 3.25 -1.03
N ALA A 213 31.93 3.27 -1.58
CA ALA A 213 32.39 2.28 -2.56
C ALA A 213 32.38 0.85 -2.01
N ILE A 214 32.43 0.67 -0.67
CA ILE A 214 32.30 -0.65 -0.05
C ILE A 214 30.98 -1.34 -0.37
N HIS A 215 29.90 -0.59 -0.68
CA HIS A 215 28.62 -1.21 -1.04
C HIS A 215 28.72 -1.99 -2.37
N ALA A 216 29.64 -1.62 -3.27
CA ALA A 216 29.98 -2.40 -4.47
C ALA A 216 30.79 -3.67 -4.13
N VAL A 217 31.76 -3.58 -3.22
CA VAL A 217 32.52 -4.74 -2.72
C VAL A 217 31.59 -5.72 -2.00
N ASN A 218 30.67 -5.20 -1.19
CA ASN A 218 29.68 -5.99 -0.46
C ASN A 218 28.65 -6.63 -1.40
N PHE A 219 28.31 -5.98 -2.52
CA PHE A 219 27.54 -6.60 -3.60
C PHE A 219 28.33 -7.76 -4.24
N ALA A 220 29.59 -7.54 -4.63
CA ALA A 220 30.44 -8.55 -5.26
C ALA A 220 30.70 -9.78 -4.36
N ILE A 221 31.08 -9.58 -3.09
CA ILE A 221 31.42 -10.68 -2.18
C ILE A 221 30.20 -11.53 -1.82
N ARG A 222 29.00 -10.94 -1.72
CA ARG A 222 27.75 -11.71 -1.52
C ARG A 222 27.35 -12.54 -2.73
N ALA A 223 27.85 -12.26 -3.93
CA ALA A 223 27.66 -13.16 -5.07
C ALA A 223 28.40 -14.50 -4.86
N SER A 224 29.57 -14.48 -4.22
CA SER A 224 30.30 -15.70 -3.82
C SER A 224 29.52 -16.52 -2.77
N LEU A 225 28.97 -15.85 -1.76
CA LEU A 225 28.17 -16.51 -0.71
C LEU A 225 26.84 -17.05 -1.26
N SER A 226 26.13 -16.27 -2.09
CA SER A 226 24.76 -16.57 -2.54
C SER A 226 24.68 -17.52 -3.72
N TYR A 227 25.62 -17.42 -4.68
CA TYR A 227 25.61 -18.20 -5.93
C TYR A 227 26.78 -19.19 -6.00
N GLY A 228 27.94 -18.83 -5.46
CA GLY A 228 29.08 -19.74 -5.36
C GLY A 228 28.94 -20.80 -4.28
N GLY A 229 28.05 -20.61 -3.29
CA GLY A 229 27.87 -21.51 -2.15
C GLY A 229 29.08 -21.57 -1.22
N ASN A 230 30.03 -20.65 -1.36
CA ASN A 230 31.22 -20.56 -0.52
C ASN A 230 30.82 -20.19 0.92
N LYS A 231 31.51 -20.77 1.90
CA LYS A 231 31.19 -20.56 3.31
C LYS A 231 31.89 -19.31 3.85
N LYS A 232 31.35 -18.80 4.96
CA LYS A 232 31.96 -17.75 5.78
C LYS A 232 33.36 -18.17 6.22
N GLY A 233 34.33 -17.26 6.15
CA GLY A 233 35.74 -17.52 6.50
C GLY A 233 36.53 -18.35 5.48
N GLU A 234 35.95 -18.79 4.36
CA GLU A 234 36.71 -19.42 3.27
C GLU A 234 37.39 -18.34 2.40
N THR A 235 38.30 -17.58 3.00
CA THR A 235 38.89 -16.33 2.46
C THR A 235 39.32 -16.47 0.99
N GLN A 236 40.19 -17.44 0.69
CA GLN A 236 40.73 -17.63 -0.66
C GLN A 236 39.65 -18.07 -1.66
N LYS A 237 38.69 -18.91 -1.27
CA LYS A 237 37.60 -19.33 -2.18
C LYS A 237 36.69 -18.17 -2.56
N ASN A 238 36.41 -17.28 -1.60
CA ASN A 238 35.59 -16.10 -1.84
C ASN A 238 36.30 -15.08 -2.75
N ILE A 239 37.60 -14.85 -2.54
CA ILE A 239 38.44 -14.01 -3.42
C ILE A 239 38.55 -14.64 -4.82
N ASP A 240 38.82 -15.94 -4.91
CA ASP A 240 38.86 -16.68 -6.17
C ASP A 240 37.54 -16.59 -6.95
N TYR A 241 36.40 -16.64 -6.26
CA TYR A 241 35.09 -16.47 -6.89
C TYR A 241 34.93 -15.05 -7.44
N CYS A 242 35.25 -14.01 -6.67
CA CYS A 242 35.25 -12.63 -7.17
C CYS A 242 36.14 -12.49 -8.42
N LYS A 243 37.40 -12.96 -8.34
CA LYS A 243 38.35 -12.97 -9.47
C LYS A 243 37.80 -13.68 -10.69
N LYS A 244 37.20 -14.87 -10.55
CA LYS A 244 36.84 -15.78 -11.66
C LYS A 244 35.39 -15.66 -12.16
N ARG A 245 34.47 -15.05 -11.39
CA ARG A 245 33.02 -15.09 -11.65
C ARG A 245 32.29 -13.75 -11.54
N VAL A 246 32.89 -12.70 -10.98
CA VAL A 246 32.25 -11.37 -10.88
C VAL A 246 32.89 -10.42 -11.91
N PRO A 247 32.23 -10.14 -13.05
CA PRO A 247 32.79 -9.32 -14.15
C PRO A 247 32.78 -7.82 -13.79
N ALA A 248 33.54 -7.43 -12.78
CA ALA A 248 33.62 -6.06 -12.27
C ALA A 248 35.00 -5.42 -12.50
N PHE A 249 34.99 -4.10 -12.73
CA PHE A 249 36.15 -3.21 -12.83
C PHE A 249 35.85 -1.86 -12.16
N VAL A 250 36.90 -1.08 -11.88
CA VAL A 250 36.79 0.25 -11.24
C VAL A 250 37.24 1.34 -12.21
N LEU A 251 36.43 2.40 -12.35
CA LEU A 251 36.82 3.65 -13.01
C LEU A 251 37.08 4.71 -11.93
N ALA A 252 38.36 4.96 -11.62
CA ALA A 252 38.77 5.95 -10.63
C ALA A 252 39.02 7.30 -11.33
N LEU A 253 38.01 8.16 -11.33
CA LEU A 253 37.98 9.39 -12.15
C LEU A 253 38.28 10.63 -11.31
N GLY A 254 39.20 11.46 -11.80
CA GLY A 254 39.70 12.64 -11.14
C GLY A 254 40.76 12.35 -10.07
N GLU A 255 41.14 13.39 -9.34
CA GLU A 255 42.27 13.41 -8.39
C GLU A 255 42.27 12.23 -7.39
N LEU A 256 43.39 11.51 -7.36
CA LEU A 256 43.60 10.31 -6.53
C LEU A 256 44.24 10.66 -5.18
N ASP A 257 43.40 10.86 -4.16
CA ASP A 257 43.84 10.87 -2.76
C ASP A 257 44.26 9.47 -2.27
N ASP A 258 45.01 9.40 -1.17
CA ASP A 258 45.57 8.12 -0.71
C ASP A 258 44.51 7.13 -0.17
N ILE A 259 43.32 7.62 0.19
CA ILE A 259 42.17 6.75 0.53
C ILE A 259 41.59 6.10 -0.74
N LYS A 260 41.45 6.84 -1.85
CA LYS A 260 41.09 6.26 -3.16
C LYS A 260 42.14 5.25 -3.63
N VAL A 261 43.44 5.53 -3.46
CA VAL A 261 44.51 4.59 -3.81
C VAL A 261 44.43 3.32 -2.95
N ALA A 262 44.17 3.42 -1.65
CA ALA A 262 43.97 2.24 -0.79
C ALA A 262 42.74 1.40 -1.20
N VAL A 263 41.63 2.04 -1.58
CA VAL A 263 40.42 1.36 -2.11
C VAL A 263 40.68 0.71 -3.48
N ALA A 264 41.47 1.34 -4.35
CA ALA A 264 41.91 0.77 -5.63
C ALA A 264 42.74 -0.51 -5.42
N PHE A 265 43.71 -0.49 -4.50
CA PHE A 265 44.51 -1.67 -4.17
C PHE A 265 43.68 -2.79 -3.52
N ALA A 266 42.62 -2.44 -2.78
CA ALA A 266 41.64 -3.42 -2.28
C ALA A 266 40.87 -4.11 -3.43
N ALA A 267 40.46 -3.35 -4.45
CA ALA A 267 39.79 -3.89 -5.64
C ALA A 267 40.71 -4.84 -6.44
N ILE A 268 41.98 -4.46 -6.61
CA ILE A 268 43.02 -5.32 -7.23
C ILE A 268 43.17 -6.63 -6.46
N ARG A 269 43.19 -6.58 -5.11
CA ARG A 269 43.30 -7.79 -4.25
C ARG A 269 42.09 -8.73 -4.37
N LEU A 270 40.91 -8.21 -4.71
CA LEU A 270 39.69 -8.97 -5.02
C LEU A 270 39.61 -9.46 -6.48
N GLY A 271 40.61 -9.11 -7.31
CA GLY A 271 40.71 -9.52 -8.71
C GLY A 271 40.04 -8.57 -9.71
N PHE A 272 39.75 -7.32 -9.32
CA PHE A 272 39.14 -6.30 -10.18
C PHE A 272 40.18 -5.26 -10.63
N PRO A 273 40.35 -5.01 -11.94
CA PRO A 273 41.26 -3.99 -12.44
C PRO A 273 40.72 -2.58 -12.19
N VAL A 274 41.66 -1.64 -12.09
CA VAL A 274 41.39 -0.21 -11.87
C VAL A 274 41.91 0.58 -13.07
N ILE A 275 41.06 1.46 -13.61
CA ILE A 275 41.37 2.32 -14.74
C ILE A 275 41.15 3.76 -14.27
N THR A 276 42.10 4.66 -14.54
CA THR A 276 42.05 6.07 -14.12
C THR A 276 42.38 7.01 -15.27
N ASP A 277 41.90 8.25 -15.17
CA ASP A 277 42.28 9.36 -16.06
C ASP A 277 43.50 10.14 -15.54
N GLN A 278 44.03 9.79 -14.36
CA GLN A 278 45.23 10.40 -13.79
C GLN A 278 46.50 9.76 -14.35
N ASP A 279 47.57 10.56 -14.44
CA ASP A 279 48.87 10.12 -14.96
C ASP A 279 49.60 9.26 -13.91
N VAL A 280 49.47 7.93 -14.03
CA VAL A 280 50.04 6.97 -13.09
C VAL A 280 50.77 5.83 -13.83
N PRO A 281 51.86 5.27 -13.26
CA PRO A 281 52.46 4.06 -13.80
C PRO A 281 51.47 2.89 -13.82
N GLU A 282 51.42 2.19 -14.94
CA GLU A 282 50.60 1.00 -15.10
C GLU A 282 51.15 -0.18 -14.29
N ILE A 283 50.24 -0.96 -13.71
CA ILE A 283 50.53 -2.27 -13.12
C ILE A 283 49.85 -3.29 -14.01
N ARG A 284 50.62 -3.97 -14.87
CA ARG A 284 50.10 -4.98 -15.81
C ARG A 284 49.99 -6.33 -15.12
N GLU A 285 51.01 -7.18 -15.20
CA GLU A 285 50.95 -8.53 -14.64
C GLU A 285 50.92 -8.52 -13.10
N THR A 286 49.93 -9.21 -12.50
CA THR A 286 49.88 -9.51 -11.06
C THR A 286 49.29 -10.90 -10.82
N PRO A 287 49.60 -11.56 -9.69
CA PRO A 287 48.91 -12.79 -9.31
C PRO A 287 47.45 -12.56 -8.88
N PHE A 288 47.01 -11.31 -8.68
CA PHE A 288 45.70 -10.97 -8.11
C PHE A 288 44.63 -10.77 -9.18
N THR A 289 44.92 -10.07 -10.27
CA THR A 289 44.04 -9.90 -11.45
C THR A 289 44.17 -11.04 -12.46
N SER A 290 43.27 -11.08 -13.46
CA SER A 290 43.35 -12.04 -14.57
C SER A 290 44.32 -11.59 -15.66
N HIS A 291 44.33 -10.28 -15.92
CA HIS A 291 45.24 -9.58 -16.85
C HIS A 291 45.78 -8.35 -16.10
N GLU A 292 45.72 -7.16 -16.70
CA GLU A 292 46.17 -5.91 -16.09
C GLU A 292 45.47 -5.60 -14.74
N ALA A 293 46.13 -4.80 -13.88
CA ALA A 293 45.63 -4.42 -12.56
C ALA A 293 45.38 -2.91 -12.39
N LEU A 294 46.28 -2.06 -12.90
CA LEU A 294 46.14 -0.61 -12.90
C LEU A 294 46.52 -0.04 -14.26
N LEU A 295 45.64 0.74 -14.87
CA LEU A 295 45.85 1.38 -16.18
C LEU A 295 45.48 2.87 -16.16
N SER A 296 46.17 3.66 -16.99
CA SER A 296 45.97 5.11 -17.15
C SER A 296 45.51 5.42 -18.58
N GLU A 297 44.33 6.01 -18.74
CA GLU A 297 43.83 6.49 -20.04
C GLU A 297 43.11 7.84 -19.86
N LYS A 298 43.69 8.89 -20.43
CA LYS A 298 43.20 10.27 -20.34
C LYS A 298 42.09 10.56 -21.36
N ASN A 299 41.96 9.74 -22.39
CA ASN A 299 40.91 9.87 -23.40
C ASN A 299 39.64 9.11 -22.97
N TYR A 300 38.65 9.86 -22.51
CA TYR A 300 37.38 9.34 -22.00
C TYR A 300 36.59 8.46 -23.00
N SER A 301 36.79 8.58 -24.32
CA SER A 301 36.16 7.68 -25.31
C SER A 301 36.86 6.31 -25.46
N LYS A 302 37.96 6.10 -24.74
CA LYS A 302 38.70 4.82 -24.69
C LYS A 302 38.61 4.12 -23.34
N ILE A 303 38.36 4.86 -22.25
CA ILE A 303 38.35 4.34 -20.87
C ILE A 303 37.50 3.07 -20.72
N VAL A 304 36.25 3.06 -21.23
CA VAL A 304 35.37 1.89 -21.13
C VAL A 304 35.93 0.71 -21.92
N SER A 305 36.39 0.94 -23.15
CA SER A 305 36.94 -0.12 -24.00
C SER A 305 38.22 -0.74 -23.41
N LEU A 306 39.09 0.08 -22.80
CA LEU A 306 40.28 -0.38 -22.10
C LEU A 306 39.92 -1.19 -20.84
N ALA A 307 38.93 -0.74 -20.06
CA ALA A 307 38.50 -1.41 -18.85
C ALA A 307 37.88 -2.80 -19.11
N LEU A 308 37.20 -2.96 -20.24
CA LEU A 308 36.63 -4.24 -20.67
C LEU A 308 37.71 -5.23 -21.10
N LEU A 309 38.76 -4.77 -21.80
CA LEU A 309 39.91 -5.59 -22.17
C LEU A 309 40.65 -6.09 -20.91
N ALA A 310 40.99 -5.19 -19.99
CA ALA A 310 41.70 -5.53 -18.74
C ALA A 310 40.95 -6.54 -17.84
N ARG A 311 39.63 -6.70 -18.05
CA ARG A 311 38.78 -7.62 -17.29
C ARG A 311 38.28 -8.84 -18.08
N ASP A 312 38.68 -9.00 -19.34
CA ASP A 312 38.13 -9.99 -20.30
C ASP A 312 36.59 -9.97 -20.41
N ILE A 313 35.97 -8.79 -20.26
CA ILE A 313 34.52 -8.64 -20.36
C ILE A 313 34.13 -8.57 -21.84
N LYS A 314 33.78 -9.73 -22.37
CA LYS A 314 33.30 -9.93 -23.75
C LYS A 314 31.86 -9.44 -23.89
N VAL A 315 31.70 -8.11 -23.94
CA VAL A 315 30.42 -7.47 -24.23
C VAL A 315 29.90 -7.92 -25.60
N LYS A 316 28.70 -8.50 -25.62
CA LYS A 316 27.90 -8.60 -26.85
C LYS A 316 27.41 -7.19 -27.23
N ILE A 317 28.19 -6.45 -28.01
CA ILE A 317 27.74 -5.17 -28.59
C ILE A 317 26.68 -5.50 -29.65
N ARG A 318 25.42 -5.50 -29.22
CA ARG A 318 24.23 -5.71 -30.07
C ARG A 318 23.98 -4.45 -30.90
N ASN A 319 24.81 -4.22 -31.92
CA ASN A 319 24.65 -3.08 -32.83
C ASN A 319 23.45 -3.30 -33.76
N ILE A 320 22.25 -3.03 -33.24
CA ILE A 320 21.01 -3.01 -34.01
C ILE A 320 20.97 -1.65 -34.74
N PRO A 321 20.84 -1.60 -36.08
CA PRO A 321 20.91 -0.35 -36.84
C PRO A 321 19.63 0.48 -36.70
N ILE A 322 19.50 1.15 -35.55
CA ILE A 322 18.43 2.06 -35.17
C ILE A 322 19.02 3.38 -34.62
N PRO A 323 18.31 4.51 -34.70
CA PRO A 323 18.84 5.83 -34.31
C PRO A 323 18.75 6.15 -32.80
N VAL A 324 18.50 5.14 -31.96
CA VAL A 324 18.40 5.28 -30.49
C VAL A 324 19.21 4.19 -29.81
N ALA A 325 19.69 4.45 -28.60
CA ALA A 325 20.42 3.46 -27.82
C ALA A 325 19.52 2.24 -27.51
N TYR A 326 20.13 1.06 -27.46
CA TYR A 326 19.44 -0.22 -27.27
C TYR A 326 20.09 -1.05 -26.17
N SER A 327 19.34 -1.42 -25.13
CA SER A 327 19.84 -2.06 -23.91
C SER A 327 18.70 -2.55 -23.01
N ALA A 328 18.95 -3.60 -22.23
CA ALA A 328 18.07 -4.00 -21.12
C ALA A 328 17.83 -2.85 -20.12
N ALA A 329 18.75 -1.89 -20.01
CA ALA A 329 18.63 -0.70 -19.16
C ALA A 329 17.49 0.27 -19.56
N PHE A 330 16.87 0.10 -20.74
CA PHE A 330 15.75 0.94 -21.19
C PHE A 330 14.37 0.28 -20.96
N GLU A 331 14.28 -1.01 -20.61
CA GLU A 331 12.99 -1.71 -20.43
C GLU A 331 12.09 -1.08 -19.32
N GLY A 332 12.72 -0.44 -18.34
CA GLY A 332 12.04 0.32 -17.28
C GLY A 332 11.47 1.68 -17.72
N GLU A 333 11.82 2.22 -18.90
CA GLU A 333 11.46 3.58 -19.30
C GLU A 333 9.94 3.76 -19.50
N ARG A 334 9.44 4.98 -19.26
CA ARG A 334 8.00 5.30 -19.34
C ARG A 334 7.76 6.57 -20.13
N VAL A 335 7.29 6.42 -21.37
CA VAL A 335 6.85 7.55 -22.21
C VAL A 335 5.55 8.15 -21.65
N ARG A 336 5.70 9.21 -20.86
CA ARG A 336 4.57 9.98 -20.32
C ARG A 336 3.93 10.86 -21.40
N ARG A 337 2.72 11.40 -21.15
CA ARG A 337 1.93 12.11 -22.18
C ARG A 337 2.64 13.36 -22.70
N GLU A 338 3.35 14.05 -21.83
CA GLU A 338 4.17 15.22 -22.11
C GLU A 338 5.39 14.92 -23.00
N GLN A 339 5.93 13.69 -22.92
CA GLN A 339 7.08 13.19 -23.69
C GLN A 339 6.68 12.44 -24.97
N MET A 340 5.39 12.14 -25.16
CA MET A 340 4.88 11.27 -26.22
C MET A 340 4.79 12.00 -27.56
N TYR A 341 5.23 11.34 -28.64
CA TYR A 341 5.01 11.79 -30.01
C TYR A 341 3.79 11.06 -30.64
N CYS A 342 3.75 9.73 -30.57
CA CYS A 342 2.66 8.91 -31.11
C CYS A 342 2.32 7.74 -30.15
N GLN A 343 1.08 7.25 -30.21
CA GLN A 343 0.66 6.02 -29.53
C GLN A 343 -0.27 5.14 -30.38
N PHE A 344 -0.25 3.84 -30.13
CA PHE A 344 -1.00 2.82 -30.88
C PHE A 344 -1.65 1.83 -29.92
N GLY A 345 -2.83 1.32 -30.23
CA GLY A 345 -3.46 0.25 -29.47
C GLY A 345 -4.13 0.69 -28.18
N GLY A 346 -4.27 -0.25 -27.23
CA GLY A 346 -5.07 -0.08 -26.03
C GLY A 346 -6.52 0.31 -26.40
N LYS A 347 -7.00 1.43 -25.84
CA LYS A 347 -8.33 1.99 -26.16
C LYS A 347 -8.31 3.12 -27.20
N TYR A 348 -7.20 3.29 -27.92
CA TYR A 348 -6.94 4.49 -28.75
C TYR A 348 -6.90 4.21 -30.26
N SER A 349 -6.56 3.00 -30.67
CA SER A 349 -6.63 2.54 -32.07
C SER A 349 -6.59 1.00 -32.11
N THR A 350 -6.92 0.39 -33.25
CA THR A 350 -6.71 -1.05 -33.45
C THR A 350 -5.21 -1.33 -33.52
N ALA A 351 -4.71 -2.25 -32.71
CA ALA A 351 -3.34 -2.74 -32.83
C ALA A 351 -3.20 -4.23 -32.52
N PHE A 352 -2.22 -4.87 -33.14
CA PHE A 352 -1.79 -6.23 -32.80
C PHE A 352 -0.29 -6.44 -33.00
N GLU A 353 0.28 -7.33 -32.21
CA GLU A 353 1.50 -8.09 -32.52
C GLU A 353 1.09 -9.54 -32.87
N PHE A 354 1.76 -10.17 -33.85
CA PHE A 354 1.54 -11.56 -34.27
C PHE A 354 2.85 -12.13 -34.83
N LEU A 355 3.29 -13.30 -34.37
CA LEU A 355 4.46 -14.01 -34.88
C LEU A 355 4.06 -15.38 -35.40
N ARG A 356 4.46 -15.77 -36.62
CA ARG A 356 4.16 -17.10 -37.20
C ARG A 356 5.40 -17.78 -37.78
N SER A 357 5.43 -19.11 -37.75
CA SER A 357 6.42 -19.91 -38.46
C SER A 357 6.05 -20.12 -39.93
N ARG A 358 7.08 -20.22 -40.78
CA ARG A 358 7.02 -20.36 -42.24
C ARG A 358 8.11 -21.33 -42.72
N SER A 359 8.03 -21.77 -43.98
CA SER A 359 9.15 -22.50 -44.60
C SER A 359 10.37 -21.58 -44.78
N LEU A 360 11.57 -22.15 -44.93
CA LEU A 360 12.78 -21.34 -45.13
C LEU A 360 12.72 -20.55 -46.46
N GLU A 361 12.02 -21.09 -47.45
CA GLU A 361 11.83 -20.54 -48.79
C GLU A 361 10.82 -19.38 -48.80
N GLU A 362 9.87 -19.36 -47.86
CA GLU A 362 8.86 -18.30 -47.71
C GLU A 362 9.38 -17.05 -46.98
N VAL A 363 10.48 -17.14 -46.22
CA VAL A 363 11.00 -16.04 -45.39
C VAL A 363 12.26 -15.42 -46.00
N GLU A 364 12.18 -14.13 -46.31
CA GLU A 364 13.32 -13.31 -46.74
C GLU A 364 13.96 -12.64 -45.51
N ASP A 365 15.10 -13.16 -45.05
CA ASP A 365 15.70 -12.70 -43.78
C ASP A 365 16.10 -11.22 -43.82
N GLY A 366 15.83 -10.50 -42.72
CA GLY A 366 16.15 -9.09 -42.57
C GLY A 366 15.17 -8.14 -43.29
N LYS A 367 14.18 -8.67 -44.02
CA LYS A 367 13.18 -7.86 -44.71
C LYS A 367 12.24 -7.20 -43.71
N VAL A 368 12.20 -5.87 -43.77
CA VAL A 368 11.24 -5.03 -43.03
C VAL A 368 10.45 -4.19 -44.01
N GLU A 369 9.13 -4.37 -44.00
CA GLU A 369 8.18 -3.81 -44.96
C GLU A 369 7.12 -2.98 -44.21
N ILE A 370 6.82 -1.76 -44.68
CA ILE A 370 5.75 -0.90 -44.13
C ILE A 370 4.63 -0.82 -45.16
N ILE A 371 3.40 -1.08 -44.70
CA ILE A 371 2.19 -1.16 -45.52
C ILE A 371 1.19 -0.15 -44.95
N GLY A 372 1.31 1.09 -45.45
CA GLY A 372 0.60 2.27 -44.97
C GLY A 372 1.55 3.45 -44.75
N LEU A 373 1.14 4.39 -43.90
CA LEU A 373 1.94 5.57 -43.54
C LEU A 373 2.87 5.28 -42.35
N ASP A 374 4.10 5.82 -42.38
CA ASP A 374 5.00 5.84 -41.21
C ASP A 374 4.62 7.00 -40.26
N ILE A 375 5.17 7.04 -39.04
CA ILE A 375 4.75 7.94 -37.96
C ILE A 375 4.93 9.43 -38.23
N ASP A 376 5.68 9.83 -39.26
CA ASP A 376 5.72 11.22 -39.75
C ASP A 376 4.32 11.76 -40.12
N SER A 377 3.36 10.89 -40.45
CA SER A 377 1.98 11.29 -40.73
C SER A 377 1.13 11.51 -39.47
N CYS A 378 1.62 11.16 -38.28
CA CYS A 378 0.90 11.33 -37.03
C CYS A 378 1.18 12.74 -36.45
N PRO A 379 0.14 13.54 -36.11
CA PRO A 379 0.36 14.78 -35.37
C PRO A 379 0.96 14.47 -33.97
N GLU A 380 1.78 15.39 -33.46
CA GLU A 380 2.42 15.22 -32.14
C GLU A 380 1.38 15.07 -31.02
N GLY A 381 1.51 13.99 -30.25
CA GLY A 381 0.57 13.60 -29.21
C GLY A 381 -0.63 12.77 -29.71
N GLY A 382 -0.65 12.43 -31.00
CA GLY A 382 -1.73 11.70 -31.67
C GLY A 382 -1.64 10.17 -31.60
N ASN A 383 -2.44 9.51 -32.43
CA ASN A 383 -2.64 8.06 -32.48
C ASN A 383 -2.91 7.55 -33.90
N MET A 384 -2.51 6.31 -34.19
CA MET A 384 -2.78 5.59 -35.45
C MET A 384 -2.87 4.07 -35.20
N PRO A 385 -3.48 3.26 -36.08
CA PRO A 385 -3.53 1.81 -35.92
C PRO A 385 -2.19 1.15 -36.28
N LEU A 386 -1.95 -0.08 -35.80
CA LEU A 386 -0.65 -0.75 -35.96
C LEU A 386 -0.74 -2.28 -35.89
N GLY A 387 -0.44 -2.97 -37.00
CA GLY A 387 -0.26 -4.42 -37.04
C GLY A 387 1.22 -4.78 -37.21
N ILE A 388 1.81 -5.49 -36.25
CA ILE A 388 3.18 -6.01 -36.34
C ILE A 388 3.10 -7.52 -36.62
N LEU A 389 3.32 -7.90 -37.88
CA LEU A 389 3.43 -9.30 -38.29
C LEU A 389 4.90 -9.70 -38.40
N VAL A 390 5.31 -10.70 -37.64
CA VAL A 390 6.64 -11.30 -37.69
C VAL A 390 6.55 -12.71 -38.30
N GLU A 391 7.37 -13.01 -39.29
CA GLU A 391 7.46 -14.32 -39.92
C GLU A 391 8.84 -14.90 -39.65
N VAL A 392 8.89 -16.09 -39.03
CA VAL A 392 10.14 -16.76 -38.67
C VAL A 392 10.26 -18.12 -39.37
N ALA A 393 11.48 -18.54 -39.68
CA ALA A 393 11.75 -19.90 -40.15
C ALA A 393 13.02 -20.45 -39.50
N GLY A 394 13.11 -21.77 -39.36
CA GLY A 394 14.33 -22.41 -38.88
C GLY A 394 14.22 -23.93 -38.73
N ARG A 395 15.34 -24.63 -38.87
CA ARG A 395 15.45 -26.11 -38.84
C ARG A 395 15.03 -26.74 -37.51
N LYS A 396 15.00 -25.94 -36.45
CA LYS A 396 14.55 -26.31 -35.10
C LYS A 396 13.34 -25.48 -34.65
N MET A 397 12.79 -24.64 -35.53
CA MET A 397 11.53 -23.94 -35.26
C MET A 397 10.40 -24.95 -35.19
N GLN A 398 9.52 -24.78 -34.21
CA GLN A 398 8.31 -25.58 -34.03
C GLN A 398 7.16 -24.60 -33.79
N LYS A 399 5.94 -24.92 -34.25
CA LYS A 399 4.74 -24.09 -33.98
C LYS A 399 4.57 -23.78 -32.48
N ASP A 400 5.00 -24.68 -31.60
CA ASP A 400 4.91 -24.53 -30.14
C ASP A 400 5.85 -23.46 -29.56
N PHE A 401 6.87 -23.02 -30.30
CA PHE A 401 7.74 -21.91 -29.90
C PHE A 401 7.19 -20.53 -30.33
N GLU A 402 6.25 -20.48 -31.28
CA GLU A 402 5.65 -19.23 -31.75
C GLU A 402 5.14 -18.31 -30.61
N PRO A 403 4.29 -18.76 -29.66
CA PRO A 403 3.78 -17.88 -28.60
C PRO A 403 4.87 -17.38 -27.64
N ILE A 404 5.94 -18.16 -27.44
CA ILE A 404 7.06 -17.81 -26.56
C ILE A 404 7.90 -16.68 -27.19
N LEU A 405 8.15 -16.77 -28.50
CA LEU A 405 8.84 -15.78 -29.30
C LEU A 405 7.98 -14.51 -29.49
N GLU A 406 6.69 -14.68 -29.76
CA GLU A 406 5.69 -13.60 -29.85
C GLU A 406 5.69 -12.75 -28.57
N ARG A 407 5.65 -13.40 -27.40
CA ARG A 407 5.70 -12.71 -26.10
C ARG A 407 6.96 -11.88 -25.88
N GLN A 408 8.07 -12.16 -26.57
CA GLN A 408 9.29 -11.34 -26.46
C GLN A 408 9.21 -10.02 -27.23
N ILE A 409 8.26 -9.83 -28.16
CA ILE A 409 8.05 -8.54 -28.84
C ILE A 409 7.89 -7.43 -27.79
N HIS A 410 7.20 -7.72 -26.69
CA HIS A 410 7.06 -6.81 -25.56
C HIS A 410 8.38 -6.36 -24.93
N THR A 411 9.31 -7.28 -24.63
CA THR A 411 10.61 -6.92 -24.04
C THR A 411 11.51 -6.27 -25.07
N PHE A 412 11.62 -6.85 -26.28
CA PHE A 412 12.51 -6.36 -27.33
C PHE A 412 12.17 -4.92 -27.76
N LEU A 413 10.88 -4.53 -27.81
CA LEU A 413 10.50 -3.15 -28.13
C LEU A 413 10.69 -2.18 -26.95
N ASN A 414 10.64 -2.64 -25.69
CA ASN A 414 10.95 -1.82 -24.51
C ASN A 414 12.48 -1.65 -24.28
N GLU A 415 13.33 -2.57 -24.77
CA GLU A 415 14.80 -2.43 -24.72
C GLU A 415 15.35 -1.28 -25.61
N ALA A 416 14.50 -0.56 -26.35
CA ALA A 416 14.88 0.62 -27.14
C ALA A 416 14.55 1.93 -26.40
N MET A 417 15.57 2.79 -26.23
CA MET A 417 15.45 4.08 -25.53
C MET A 417 14.34 4.97 -26.11
N GLY A 418 13.46 5.48 -25.25
CA GLY A 418 12.33 6.33 -25.63
C GLY A 418 11.11 5.60 -26.23
N ILE A 419 11.08 4.27 -26.17
CA ILE A 419 9.91 3.44 -26.55
C ILE A 419 9.21 2.92 -25.30
N PHE A 420 7.91 2.63 -25.39
CA PHE A 420 7.16 1.93 -24.34
C PHE A 420 6.14 0.97 -24.97
N HIS A 421 6.09 -0.27 -24.47
CA HIS A 421 5.20 -1.34 -24.93
C HIS A 421 4.51 -2.05 -23.76
N MET A 422 3.21 -2.32 -23.88
CA MET A 422 2.38 -3.00 -22.89
C MET A 422 1.33 -3.89 -23.57
N GLY A 423 0.80 -4.92 -22.88
CA GLY A 423 -0.19 -5.86 -23.45
C GLY A 423 0.45 -7.05 -24.19
N GLN A 424 -0.33 -7.68 -25.08
CA GLN A 424 0.12 -8.70 -26.05
C GLN A 424 -0.93 -9.03 -27.12
N ARG A 425 -0.58 -9.82 -28.15
CA ARG A 425 -1.49 -10.24 -29.24
C ARG A 425 -2.24 -9.00 -29.81
N ASN A 426 -3.56 -9.05 -29.91
CA ASN A 426 -4.44 -7.95 -30.33
C ASN A 426 -4.85 -6.97 -29.21
N THR A 427 -4.09 -6.92 -28.11
CA THR A 427 -4.34 -6.04 -26.95
C THR A 427 -3.12 -5.18 -26.58
N CYS A 428 -2.13 -5.10 -27.48
CA CYS A 428 -0.94 -4.28 -27.26
C CYS A 428 -1.26 -2.78 -27.19
N TRP A 429 -0.42 -2.03 -26.48
CA TRP A 429 -0.46 -0.58 -26.34
C TRP A 429 0.97 -0.05 -26.37
N ILE A 430 1.28 0.79 -27.36
CA ILE A 430 2.65 1.17 -27.72
C ILE A 430 2.77 2.69 -27.76
N ARG A 431 3.93 3.24 -27.37
CA ARG A 431 4.28 4.66 -27.43
C ARG A 431 5.69 4.90 -27.93
N ILE A 432 5.88 6.03 -28.59
CA ILE A 432 7.18 6.55 -29.05
C ILE A 432 7.37 7.96 -28.48
N SER A 433 8.54 8.26 -27.92
CA SER A 433 8.87 9.59 -27.38
C SER A 433 9.27 10.59 -28.46
N LYS A 434 9.15 11.88 -28.15
CA LYS A 434 9.61 12.98 -29.02
C LYS A 434 11.13 12.94 -29.24
N ASP A 435 11.90 12.55 -28.23
CA ASP A 435 13.36 12.41 -28.33
C ASP A 435 13.76 11.28 -29.29
N ALA A 436 13.09 10.12 -29.21
CA ALA A 436 13.30 9.03 -30.16
C ALA A 436 12.91 9.45 -31.59
N PHE A 437 11.74 10.05 -31.78
CA PHE A 437 11.29 10.55 -33.08
C PHE A 437 12.26 11.58 -33.69
N ASN A 438 12.72 12.56 -32.89
CA ASN A 438 13.64 13.62 -33.31
C ASN A 438 15.04 13.10 -33.67
N LYS A 439 15.49 12.00 -33.05
CA LYS A 439 16.73 11.29 -33.44
C LYS A 439 16.60 10.53 -34.76
N GLY A 440 15.38 10.37 -35.27
CA GLY A 440 15.07 9.67 -36.51
C GLY A 440 14.35 8.33 -36.34
N PHE A 441 13.88 7.98 -35.13
CA PHE A 441 13.16 6.72 -34.92
C PHE A 441 11.82 6.75 -35.68
N ARG A 442 11.48 5.62 -36.30
CA ARG A 442 10.39 5.39 -37.27
C ARG A 442 9.95 3.93 -37.21
N LEU A 443 8.77 3.57 -37.71
CA LEU A 443 8.21 2.23 -37.54
C LEU A 443 9.11 1.12 -38.07
N ARG A 444 9.85 1.35 -39.16
CA ARG A 444 10.82 0.38 -39.70
C ARG A 444 11.78 -0.15 -38.64
N HIS A 445 12.14 0.67 -37.65
CA HIS A 445 13.07 0.29 -36.59
C HIS A 445 12.49 -0.74 -35.62
N PHE A 446 11.16 -0.86 -35.47
CA PHE A 446 10.55 -2.00 -34.76
C PHE A 446 10.89 -3.32 -35.46
N GLY A 447 10.78 -3.38 -36.79
CA GLY A 447 11.14 -4.59 -37.55
C GLY A 447 12.62 -4.93 -37.48
N VAL A 448 13.49 -3.92 -37.50
CA VAL A 448 14.95 -4.09 -37.34
C VAL A 448 15.30 -4.64 -35.95
N ILE A 449 14.65 -4.13 -34.89
CA ILE A 449 14.79 -4.67 -33.53
C ILE A 449 14.35 -6.14 -33.48
N LEU A 450 13.16 -6.46 -33.99
CA LEU A 450 12.59 -7.80 -33.87
C LEU A 450 13.39 -8.85 -34.64
N HIS A 451 13.88 -8.53 -35.85
CA HIS A 451 14.84 -9.36 -36.58
C HIS A 451 16.08 -9.66 -35.73
N ALA A 452 16.81 -8.63 -35.30
CA ALA A 452 18.07 -8.79 -34.59
C ALA A 452 17.93 -9.50 -33.24
N ARG A 453 16.83 -9.29 -32.51
CA ARG A 453 16.63 -9.86 -31.17
C ARG A 453 16.08 -11.27 -31.18
N LEU A 454 15.22 -11.63 -32.12
CA LEU A 454 14.80 -13.02 -32.31
C LEU A 454 15.99 -13.88 -32.73
N HIS A 455 16.88 -13.36 -33.60
CA HIS A 455 18.15 -13.99 -33.93
C HIS A 455 19.08 -14.16 -32.72
N ASP A 456 19.48 -13.09 -32.00
CA ASP A 456 20.43 -13.25 -30.87
C ASP A 456 19.87 -14.12 -29.74
N THR A 457 18.57 -14.00 -29.43
CA THR A 457 17.94 -14.71 -28.30
C THR A 457 17.57 -16.15 -28.64
N PHE A 458 17.17 -16.44 -29.88
CA PHE A 458 16.65 -17.74 -30.31
C PHE A 458 17.39 -18.37 -31.51
N SER A 459 18.63 -17.98 -31.79
CA SER A 459 19.54 -18.54 -32.82
C SER A 459 19.71 -20.07 -32.85
N LYS A 460 19.24 -20.81 -31.85
CA LYS A 460 19.19 -22.28 -31.85
C LYS A 460 17.90 -22.86 -32.46
N ILE A 461 16.94 -22.00 -32.79
CA ILE A 461 15.55 -22.29 -33.14
C ILE A 461 15.18 -21.53 -34.44
N VAL A 462 15.51 -20.24 -34.49
CA VAL A 462 15.24 -19.31 -35.59
C VAL A 462 16.48 -19.16 -36.46
N ASP A 463 16.35 -19.45 -37.76
CA ASP A 463 17.38 -19.27 -38.79
C ASP A 463 17.07 -18.08 -39.72
N ARG A 464 15.82 -17.59 -39.78
CA ARG A 464 15.37 -16.42 -40.56
C ARG A 464 14.23 -15.66 -39.88
N VAL A 465 14.16 -14.34 -40.05
CA VAL A 465 13.08 -13.45 -39.59
C VAL A 465 12.76 -12.37 -40.65
N GLN A 466 11.48 -12.17 -40.92
CA GLN A 466 10.91 -11.09 -41.73
C GLN A 466 9.84 -10.34 -40.91
N VAL A 467 9.67 -9.04 -41.11
CA VAL A 467 8.67 -8.23 -40.39
C VAL A 467 7.87 -7.35 -41.36
N LYS A 468 6.54 -7.38 -41.23
CA LYS A 468 5.58 -6.52 -41.95
C LYS A 468 4.83 -5.65 -40.95
N ILE A 469 4.80 -4.35 -41.21
CA ILE A 469 4.19 -3.36 -40.34
C ILE A 469 3.04 -2.67 -41.07
N TYR A 470 1.83 -2.87 -40.59
CA TYR A 470 0.60 -2.35 -41.19
C TYR A 470 0.10 -1.13 -40.42
N THR A 471 -0.24 -0.04 -41.10
CA THR A 471 -0.80 1.19 -40.48
C THR A 471 -2.03 1.75 -41.18
N ASN A 472 -2.47 1.13 -42.28
CA ASN A 472 -3.81 1.35 -42.83
C ASN A 472 -4.83 0.54 -42.02
N GLN A 473 -5.94 1.15 -41.59
CA GLN A 473 -6.96 0.49 -40.76
C GLN A 473 -7.45 -0.84 -41.38
N GLY A 474 -7.83 -0.85 -42.66
CA GLY A 474 -8.36 -2.04 -43.33
C GLY A 474 -7.33 -3.16 -43.54
N ASP A 475 -6.04 -2.82 -43.71
CA ASP A 475 -4.98 -3.83 -43.80
C ASP A 475 -4.66 -4.44 -42.42
N VAL A 476 -4.68 -3.61 -41.37
CA VAL A 476 -4.57 -4.05 -39.96
C VAL A 476 -5.71 -5.01 -39.61
N GLU A 477 -6.95 -4.65 -39.95
CA GLU A 477 -8.14 -5.50 -39.71
C GLU A 477 -8.07 -6.82 -40.48
N LYS A 478 -7.65 -6.79 -41.76
CA LYS A 478 -7.50 -7.99 -42.59
C LYS A 478 -6.51 -9.01 -42.04
N ILE A 479 -5.35 -8.56 -41.55
CA ILE A 479 -4.32 -9.47 -40.99
C ILE A 479 -4.67 -9.88 -39.55
N LEU A 480 -5.37 -9.04 -38.80
CA LEU A 480 -5.90 -9.38 -37.47
C LEU A 480 -6.82 -10.61 -37.51
N GLU A 481 -7.64 -10.78 -38.56
CA GLU A 481 -8.46 -12.00 -38.73
C GLU A 481 -7.65 -13.27 -39.06
N GLU A 482 -6.43 -13.15 -39.58
CA GLU A 482 -5.51 -14.29 -39.68
C GLU A 482 -4.86 -14.59 -38.33
N ALA A 483 -4.39 -13.55 -37.63
CA ALA A 483 -3.77 -13.65 -36.32
C ALA A 483 -4.70 -14.32 -35.29
N LYS A 484 -5.98 -13.91 -35.25
CA LYS A 484 -7.03 -14.53 -34.42
C LYS A 484 -7.14 -16.03 -34.62
N LYS A 485 -7.09 -16.52 -35.86
CA LYS A 485 -7.16 -17.96 -36.18
C LYS A 485 -5.91 -18.71 -35.71
N ALA A 486 -4.74 -18.13 -35.86
CA ALA A 486 -3.49 -18.72 -35.35
C ALA A 486 -3.48 -18.78 -33.82
N TYR A 487 -4.00 -17.78 -33.11
CA TYR A 487 -4.23 -17.86 -31.66
C TYR A 487 -5.21 -18.98 -31.31
N GLN A 488 -6.28 -19.13 -32.08
CA GLN A 488 -7.25 -20.20 -31.89
C GLN A 488 -6.61 -21.59 -32.07
N GLU A 489 -5.80 -21.82 -33.11
CA GLU A 489 -5.04 -23.07 -33.29
C GLU A 489 -4.12 -23.37 -32.10
N ARG A 490 -3.39 -22.35 -31.60
CA ARG A 490 -2.43 -22.52 -30.49
C ARG A 490 -3.09 -22.97 -29.21
N ASP A 491 -4.12 -22.26 -28.75
CA ASP A 491 -4.80 -22.66 -27.52
C ASP A 491 -5.77 -23.86 -27.71
N GLU A 492 -6.00 -24.33 -28.94
CA GLU A 492 -6.60 -25.65 -29.21
C GLU A 492 -5.59 -26.81 -29.10
N ARG A 493 -4.33 -26.61 -29.50
CA ARG A 493 -3.28 -27.65 -29.40
C ARG A 493 -3.01 -28.08 -27.95
N MET A 494 -3.19 -27.17 -27.00
CA MET A 494 -3.15 -27.45 -25.55
C MET A 494 -4.18 -28.51 -25.09
N ALA A 495 -5.32 -28.65 -25.78
CA ALA A 495 -6.44 -29.49 -25.32
C ALA A 495 -6.19 -31.01 -25.43
N GLY A 496 -5.04 -31.43 -25.99
CA GLY A 496 -4.64 -32.84 -26.11
C GLY A 496 -3.87 -33.40 -24.91
N MET A 497 -3.41 -32.57 -23.97
CA MET A 497 -2.62 -33.00 -22.80
C MET A 497 -3.46 -32.98 -21.52
N THR A 498 -3.34 -34.02 -20.69
CA THR A 498 -4.04 -34.10 -19.39
C THR A 498 -3.09 -34.02 -18.19
N ASP A 499 -3.62 -33.62 -17.04
CA ASP A 499 -2.89 -33.60 -15.77
C ASP A 499 -2.50 -35.02 -15.29
N GLU A 500 -3.23 -36.06 -15.74
CA GLU A 500 -2.80 -37.46 -15.60
C GLU A 500 -1.57 -37.78 -16.46
N SER A 501 -1.55 -37.32 -17.72
CA SER A 501 -0.53 -37.68 -18.73
C SER A 501 0.90 -37.19 -18.45
N VAL A 502 1.10 -36.37 -17.41
CA VAL A 502 2.41 -35.83 -17.00
C VAL A 502 2.68 -36.07 -15.52
N ASP A 503 3.84 -36.63 -15.18
CA ASP A 503 4.27 -36.83 -13.77
C ASP A 503 4.73 -35.53 -13.07
N VAL A 504 4.91 -34.47 -13.85
CA VAL A 504 5.53 -33.21 -13.47
C VAL A 504 4.63 -32.04 -13.87
N PHE A 505 4.25 -31.23 -12.88
CA PHE A 505 3.69 -29.90 -13.08
C PHE A 505 4.81 -28.86 -13.06
N TYR A 506 4.52 -27.58 -13.34
CA TYR A 506 5.52 -26.52 -13.22
C TYR A 506 5.06 -25.40 -12.30
N SER A 507 5.98 -24.82 -11.54
CA SER A 507 5.70 -23.62 -10.78
C SER A 507 5.64 -22.38 -11.67
N CYS A 508 5.09 -21.29 -11.13
CA CYS A 508 5.55 -19.95 -11.46
C CYS A 508 5.65 -19.12 -10.17
N VAL A 509 6.86 -18.62 -9.86
CA VAL A 509 7.12 -17.74 -8.72
C VAL A 509 7.45 -16.30 -9.14
N LEU A 510 7.25 -15.94 -10.42
CA LEU A 510 7.56 -14.60 -10.96
C LEU A 510 6.88 -13.47 -10.17
N CYS A 511 5.64 -13.69 -9.75
CA CYS A 511 4.86 -12.74 -8.94
C CYS A 511 5.36 -12.55 -7.51
N GLN A 512 6.33 -13.34 -7.01
CA GLN A 512 6.93 -13.13 -5.67
C GLN A 512 7.71 -11.81 -5.55
N SER A 513 8.03 -11.19 -6.68
CA SER A 513 8.50 -9.80 -6.79
C SER A 513 7.57 -8.79 -6.10
N PHE A 514 6.25 -9.04 -6.03
CA PHE A 514 5.27 -8.16 -5.37
C PHE A 514 4.32 -8.89 -4.40
N ALA A 515 4.15 -10.21 -4.52
CA ALA A 515 3.36 -11.06 -3.63
C ALA A 515 4.24 -12.19 -3.06
N PRO A 516 5.11 -11.91 -2.05
CA PRO A 516 6.27 -12.75 -1.73
C PRO A 516 6.00 -14.23 -1.39
N ASN A 517 4.79 -14.57 -0.97
CA ASN A 517 4.41 -15.93 -0.59
C ASN A 517 3.59 -16.67 -1.67
N HIS A 518 3.21 -15.99 -2.76
CA HIS A 518 2.37 -16.57 -3.81
C HIS A 518 3.17 -17.60 -4.63
N VAL A 519 2.54 -18.73 -4.96
CA VAL A 519 3.12 -19.79 -5.80
C VAL A 519 2.04 -20.29 -6.75
N CYS A 520 2.18 -20.03 -8.05
CA CYS A 520 1.35 -20.68 -9.06
C CYS A 520 1.82 -22.12 -9.29
N ILE A 521 0.90 -23.08 -9.42
CA ILE A 521 1.16 -24.45 -9.90
C ILE A 521 0.40 -24.65 -11.22
N VAL A 522 1.17 -24.51 -12.30
CA VAL A 522 0.76 -24.58 -13.70
C VAL A 522 0.75 -26.04 -14.16
N LYS A 523 -0.35 -26.45 -14.78
CA LYS A 523 -0.65 -27.85 -15.17
C LYS A 523 -1.24 -27.86 -16.59
N PRO A 524 -1.16 -28.96 -17.36
CA PRO A 524 -1.70 -29.01 -18.72
C PRO A 524 -3.14 -28.51 -18.80
N GLU A 525 -3.99 -28.90 -17.86
CA GLU A 525 -5.42 -28.58 -17.83
C GLU A 525 -5.76 -27.41 -16.90
N ARG A 526 -4.76 -26.72 -16.32
CA ARG A 526 -4.93 -25.48 -15.54
C ARG A 526 -3.68 -24.58 -15.64
N LEU A 527 -3.74 -23.62 -16.55
CA LEU A 527 -2.76 -22.53 -16.72
C LEU A 527 -2.66 -21.61 -15.48
N GLY A 528 -1.62 -20.77 -15.44
CA GLY A 528 -1.45 -19.76 -14.39
C GLY A 528 -2.58 -18.71 -14.37
N LEU A 529 -2.94 -18.22 -13.18
CA LEU A 529 -4.09 -17.31 -12.97
C LEU A 529 -3.96 -15.91 -13.60
N CYS A 530 -2.80 -15.62 -14.20
CA CYS A 530 -2.51 -14.43 -14.99
C CYS A 530 -2.70 -14.62 -16.50
N GLY A 531 -3.17 -15.79 -16.96
CA GLY A 531 -3.35 -16.15 -18.38
C GLY A 531 -2.05 -16.43 -19.14
N ALA A 532 -0.94 -15.81 -18.75
CA ALA A 532 0.30 -15.73 -19.53
C ALA A 532 1.28 -16.92 -19.42
N TYR A 533 0.91 -18.01 -18.73
CA TYR A 533 1.76 -19.21 -18.60
C TYR A 533 0.93 -20.50 -18.65
N THR A 534 1.00 -21.22 -19.76
CA THR A 534 0.57 -22.62 -19.88
C THR A 534 1.65 -23.58 -19.33
N TRP A 535 1.33 -24.88 -19.25
CA TRP A 535 2.33 -25.89 -18.88
C TRP A 535 3.44 -26.03 -19.93
N LEU A 536 3.12 -25.85 -21.22
CA LEU A 536 4.14 -25.84 -22.28
C LEU A 536 5.04 -24.60 -22.17
N ASP A 537 4.49 -23.41 -21.89
CA ASP A 537 5.31 -22.21 -21.66
C ASP A 537 6.22 -22.38 -20.44
N ALA A 538 5.69 -22.94 -19.35
CA ALA A 538 6.45 -23.15 -18.12
C ALA A 538 7.54 -24.25 -18.28
N LYS A 539 7.25 -25.30 -19.06
CA LYS A 539 8.22 -26.33 -19.45
C LYS A 539 9.31 -25.75 -20.35
N ALA A 540 8.93 -25.07 -21.44
CA ALA A 540 9.88 -24.49 -22.38
C ALA A 540 10.71 -23.37 -21.74
N SER A 541 10.12 -22.56 -20.85
CA SER A 541 10.85 -21.58 -20.03
C SER A 541 11.90 -22.25 -19.13
N TYR A 542 11.60 -23.42 -18.56
CA TYR A 542 12.56 -24.22 -17.81
C TYR A 542 13.62 -24.88 -18.70
N GLU A 543 13.27 -25.37 -19.89
CA GLU A 543 14.24 -25.92 -20.86
C GLU A 543 15.18 -24.86 -21.45
N LEU A 544 14.70 -23.61 -21.58
CA LEU A 544 15.49 -22.44 -21.97
C LEU A 544 16.32 -21.88 -20.80
N ASN A 545 15.78 -21.87 -19.59
CA ASN A 545 16.46 -21.42 -18.37
C ASN A 545 16.08 -22.29 -17.15
N PRO A 546 16.86 -23.34 -16.83
CA PRO A 546 16.59 -24.23 -15.69
C PRO A 546 16.65 -23.56 -14.32
N THR A 547 17.17 -22.33 -14.22
CA THR A 547 17.22 -21.52 -12.98
C THR A 547 16.11 -20.48 -12.88
N GLY A 548 15.20 -20.43 -13.86
CA GLY A 548 14.12 -19.46 -13.95
C GLY A 548 12.99 -19.62 -12.91
N PRO A 549 11.99 -18.71 -12.92
CA PRO A 549 10.85 -18.72 -12.00
C PRO A 549 9.89 -19.90 -12.23
N ASN A 550 10.06 -20.63 -13.33
CA ASN A 550 9.36 -21.86 -13.65
C ASN A 550 10.26 -23.05 -13.31
N GLN A 551 9.80 -23.91 -12.40
CA GLN A 551 10.55 -25.06 -11.86
C GLN A 551 9.68 -26.31 -11.91
N PRO A 552 10.23 -27.50 -12.22
CA PRO A 552 9.48 -28.75 -12.25
C PRO A 552 9.05 -29.16 -10.84
N VAL A 553 7.75 -29.41 -10.68
CA VAL A 553 7.10 -29.88 -9.46
C VAL A 553 6.61 -31.30 -9.70
N LYS A 554 7.35 -32.30 -9.19
CA LYS A 554 6.91 -33.70 -9.24
C LYS A 554 5.63 -33.86 -8.42
N LYS A 555 4.61 -34.53 -8.96
CA LYS A 555 3.35 -34.82 -8.22
C LYS A 555 3.64 -35.56 -6.91
N GLY A 556 4.37 -36.68 -7.00
CA GLY A 556 4.60 -37.58 -5.86
C GLY A 556 3.32 -38.33 -5.47
N GLU A 557 3.21 -38.70 -4.20
CA GLU A 557 2.04 -39.37 -3.63
C GLU A 557 0.76 -38.52 -3.83
N CYS A 558 -0.27 -39.09 -4.46
CA CYS A 558 -1.58 -38.45 -4.59
C CYS A 558 -2.40 -38.68 -3.32
N LEU A 559 -2.85 -37.59 -2.70
CA LEU A 559 -3.55 -37.59 -1.40
C LEU A 559 -5.07 -37.47 -1.59
N ASP A 560 -5.50 -36.72 -2.60
CA ASP A 560 -6.90 -36.62 -3.04
C ASP A 560 -6.94 -36.50 -4.58
N PRO A 561 -7.29 -37.57 -5.32
CA PRO A 561 -7.34 -37.53 -6.78
C PRO A 561 -8.55 -36.76 -7.33
N VAL A 562 -9.57 -36.48 -6.50
CA VAL A 562 -10.80 -35.76 -6.91
C VAL A 562 -10.57 -34.26 -6.79
N ARG A 563 -10.06 -33.80 -5.63
CA ARG A 563 -9.73 -32.38 -5.39
C ARG A 563 -8.37 -31.99 -5.97
N GLY A 564 -7.54 -32.97 -6.35
CA GLY A 564 -6.19 -32.75 -6.87
C GLY A 564 -5.25 -32.23 -5.79
N GLU A 565 -5.04 -33.04 -4.74
CA GLU A 565 -4.00 -32.84 -3.75
C GLU A 565 -2.89 -33.88 -3.95
N TRP A 566 -1.63 -33.44 -3.97
CA TRP A 566 -0.46 -34.32 -3.99
C TRP A 566 0.61 -33.81 -3.03
N LYS A 567 1.29 -34.77 -2.40
CA LYS A 567 2.31 -34.52 -1.38
C LYS A 567 3.48 -33.69 -1.89
N GLY A 568 4.03 -34.01 -3.07
CA GLY A 568 5.13 -33.26 -3.67
C GLY A 568 4.76 -31.84 -4.06
N VAL A 569 3.48 -31.60 -4.40
CA VAL A 569 2.94 -30.26 -4.66
C VAL A 569 2.81 -29.46 -3.36
N ASN A 570 2.25 -30.05 -2.31
CA ASN A 570 2.16 -29.42 -0.98
C ASN A 570 3.55 -29.09 -0.41
N GLU A 571 4.50 -30.04 -0.46
CA GLU A 571 5.88 -29.84 0.00
C GLU A 571 6.57 -28.70 -0.77
N PHE A 572 6.40 -28.64 -2.11
CA PHE A 572 6.95 -27.56 -2.93
C PHE A 572 6.32 -26.20 -2.60
N ILE A 573 4.99 -26.12 -2.48
CA ILE A 573 4.26 -24.89 -2.11
C ILE A 573 4.71 -24.43 -0.72
N TYR A 574 4.85 -25.32 0.25
CA TYR A 574 5.30 -24.97 1.60
C TYR A 574 6.70 -24.35 1.57
N GLN A 575 7.66 -24.96 0.86
CA GLN A 575 9.01 -24.38 0.77
C GLN A 575 9.04 -23.06 -0.02
N LYS A 576 8.27 -22.92 -1.10
CA LYS A 576 8.30 -21.72 -1.97
C LYS A 576 7.39 -20.58 -1.50
N SER A 577 6.38 -20.82 -0.66
CA SER A 577 5.50 -19.79 -0.08
C SER A 577 6.11 -19.08 1.14
N ASN A 578 7.39 -19.31 1.44
CA ASN A 578 8.02 -18.96 2.73
C ASN A 578 7.32 -19.63 3.93
N LYS A 579 6.86 -20.88 3.75
CA LYS A 579 6.23 -21.72 4.79
C LYS A 579 4.90 -21.16 5.31
N THR A 580 4.09 -20.57 4.44
CA THR A 580 2.77 -20.02 4.83
C THR A 580 1.56 -20.75 4.24
N LEU A 581 1.76 -21.64 3.26
CA LEU A 581 0.71 -22.47 2.68
C LEU A 581 1.13 -23.95 2.82
N GLU A 582 0.32 -24.74 3.53
CA GLU A 582 0.63 -26.15 3.86
C GLU A 582 -0.12 -27.15 2.96
N ARG A 583 -1.26 -26.76 2.40
CA ARG A 583 -2.13 -27.61 1.56
C ARG A 583 -2.68 -26.83 0.38
N PHE A 584 -2.90 -27.53 -0.73
CA PHE A 584 -3.40 -26.98 -1.99
C PHE A 584 -4.28 -28.01 -2.71
N HIS A 585 -5.48 -27.60 -3.11
CA HIS A 585 -6.38 -28.40 -3.94
C HIS A 585 -6.44 -27.80 -5.36
N ALA A 586 -6.12 -28.61 -6.37
CA ALA A 586 -6.07 -28.16 -7.76
C ALA A 586 -7.44 -27.98 -8.43
N TYR A 587 -8.48 -28.70 -7.97
CA TYR A 587 -9.76 -28.84 -8.68
C TYR A 587 -11.01 -28.52 -7.84
N SER A 588 -10.85 -28.06 -6.59
CA SER A 588 -11.97 -27.58 -5.75
C SER A 588 -11.87 -26.07 -5.51
N ILE A 589 -13.01 -25.39 -5.58
CA ILE A 589 -13.22 -24.00 -5.13
C ILE A 589 -13.68 -23.94 -3.67
N LEU A 590 -14.21 -25.04 -3.12
CA LEU A 590 -14.74 -25.12 -1.75
C LEU A 590 -13.68 -25.31 -0.67
N THR A 591 -12.47 -25.76 -1.01
CA THR A 591 -11.43 -26.12 -0.02
C THR A 591 -10.04 -25.66 -0.44
N TRP A 592 -9.48 -24.69 0.32
CA TRP A 592 -8.11 -24.12 0.20
C TRP A 592 -7.71 -23.13 -0.98
N PRO A 593 -8.59 -22.28 -1.59
CA PRO A 593 -8.25 -21.02 -2.35
C PRO A 593 -7.99 -19.72 -1.50
N GLU A 594 -8.28 -18.44 -1.92
CA GLU A 594 -7.64 -17.19 -1.35
C GLU A 594 -8.42 -15.93 -0.78
N THR A 595 -8.18 -15.41 0.48
CA THR A 595 -8.36 -14.00 1.02
C THR A 595 -7.78 -13.76 2.46
N SER A 596 -7.87 -12.50 2.97
CA SER A 596 -7.68 -12.01 4.37
C SER A 596 -8.72 -10.91 4.78
N CYS A 597 -9.28 -10.85 6.01
CA CYS A 597 -10.48 -10.01 6.38
C CYS A 597 -10.63 -9.51 7.85
N CYS A 598 -11.70 -8.76 8.19
CA CYS A 598 -12.07 -8.32 9.56
C CYS A 598 -13.59 -8.41 9.92
N VAL A 599 -13.99 -8.44 11.21
CA VAL A 599 -15.40 -8.76 11.59
C VAL A 599 -16.41 -7.63 11.35
N GLY A 600 -17.68 -7.99 11.15
CA GLY A 600 -18.76 -7.07 10.77
C GLY A 600 -19.08 -5.93 11.75
N ASP A 601 -18.84 -6.11 13.04
CA ASP A 601 -19.06 -5.07 14.07
C ASP A 601 -18.02 -3.93 14.04
N THR A 602 -16.99 -4.05 13.20
CA THR A 602 -15.91 -3.06 13.06
C THR A 602 -16.44 -1.74 12.51
N GLN A 603 -16.31 -0.66 13.26
CA GLN A 603 -16.62 0.70 12.80
C GLN A 603 -15.55 1.20 11.83
N ILE A 604 -16.01 1.65 10.67
CA ILE A 604 -15.26 2.37 9.63
C ILE A 604 -15.83 3.79 9.51
N ILE A 605 -15.08 4.73 8.94
CA ILE A 605 -15.56 6.10 8.69
C ILE A 605 -15.77 6.28 7.19
N ILE A 606 -17.04 6.42 6.79
CA ILE A 606 -17.48 6.52 5.40
C ILE A 606 -18.26 7.82 5.20
N ASN A 607 -17.88 8.63 4.20
CA ASN A 607 -18.43 9.98 3.95
C ASN A 607 -18.56 10.78 5.27
N ASP A 608 -17.45 10.81 6.02
CA ASP A 608 -17.25 11.43 7.34
C ASP A 608 -18.07 10.85 8.52
N LYS A 609 -18.90 9.82 8.31
CA LYS A 609 -19.75 9.22 9.35
C LYS A 609 -19.19 7.88 9.85
N PRO A 610 -19.23 7.58 11.16
CA PRO A 610 -18.97 6.22 11.65
C PRO A 610 -20.12 5.29 11.24
N ILE A 611 -19.79 4.15 10.61
CA ILE A 611 -20.73 3.09 10.22
C ILE A 611 -20.05 1.74 10.50
N LYS A 612 -20.79 0.70 10.87
CA LYS A 612 -20.21 -0.66 10.95
C LYS A 612 -19.95 -1.21 9.55
N ILE A 613 -18.82 -1.86 9.32
CA ILE A 613 -18.47 -2.45 8.02
C ILE A 613 -19.51 -3.49 7.58
N GLY A 614 -20.02 -4.30 8.50
CA GLY A 614 -21.11 -5.24 8.22
C GLY A 614 -22.40 -4.54 7.80
N GLU A 615 -22.83 -3.49 8.51
CA GLU A 615 -24.04 -2.73 8.14
C GLU A 615 -23.90 -2.00 6.80
N PHE A 616 -22.69 -1.51 6.49
CA PHE A 616 -22.40 -0.83 5.23
C PHE A 616 -22.36 -1.82 4.05
N ILE A 617 -21.57 -2.89 4.16
CA ILE A 617 -21.37 -3.84 3.06
C ILE A 617 -22.65 -4.67 2.81
N ASN A 618 -23.37 -5.12 3.84
CA ASN A 618 -24.66 -5.82 3.64
C ASN A 618 -25.76 -4.91 3.05
N ARG A 619 -25.56 -3.59 3.04
CA ARG A 619 -26.51 -2.63 2.45
C ARG A 619 -26.17 -2.21 1.02
N TYR A 620 -24.89 -2.14 0.68
CA TYR A 620 -24.44 -1.53 -0.58
C TYR A 620 -23.69 -2.49 -1.53
N ARG A 621 -23.28 -3.68 -1.10
CA ARG A 621 -22.76 -4.74 -2.00
C ARG A 621 -23.88 -5.14 -2.96
N GLY A 622 -23.58 -5.23 -4.25
CA GLY A 622 -24.57 -5.42 -5.31
C GLY A 622 -25.21 -4.14 -5.85
N THR A 623 -24.82 -2.96 -5.36
CA THR A 623 -25.33 -1.68 -5.88
C THR A 623 -24.19 -0.82 -6.42
N GLU A 624 -24.40 -0.11 -7.52
CA GLU A 624 -23.42 0.89 -7.99
C GLU A 624 -23.25 2.05 -6.99
N GLU A 625 -24.17 2.20 -6.03
CA GLU A 625 -24.16 3.26 -5.03
C GLU A 625 -22.84 3.31 -4.23
N TYR A 626 -22.18 2.17 -3.97
CA TYR A 626 -20.95 2.15 -3.15
C TYR A 626 -19.84 3.05 -3.74
N THR A 627 -19.80 3.24 -5.06
CA THR A 627 -18.82 4.10 -5.76
C THR A 627 -18.96 5.59 -5.42
N LYS A 628 -20.12 5.99 -4.88
CA LYS A 628 -20.44 7.35 -4.40
C LYS A 628 -19.90 7.61 -2.98
N PHE A 629 -19.28 6.61 -2.36
CA PHE A 629 -18.76 6.68 -1.00
C PHE A 629 -17.23 6.63 -0.95
N GLN A 630 -16.67 7.35 0.02
CA GLN A 630 -15.25 7.38 0.31
C GLN A 630 -14.99 6.96 1.76
N ALA A 631 -13.96 6.14 1.97
CA ALA A 631 -13.52 5.71 3.28
C ALA A 631 -12.35 6.58 3.79
N LEU A 632 -12.26 6.71 5.12
CA LEU A 632 -11.14 7.37 5.79
C LEU A 632 -9.90 6.48 5.81
N THR A 633 -8.78 7.01 5.32
CA THR A 633 -7.47 6.33 5.26
C THR A 633 -6.32 7.32 5.58
N LEU A 634 -5.08 6.82 5.67
CA LEU A 634 -3.89 7.57 6.06
C LEU A 634 -2.89 7.67 4.90
N GLY A 635 -2.82 8.84 4.25
CA GLY A 635 -1.82 9.15 3.22
C GLY A 635 -0.77 10.12 3.76
N ASN A 636 0.52 9.77 3.66
CA ASN A 636 1.66 10.61 4.09
C ASN A 636 1.49 11.24 5.49
N GLY A 637 0.92 10.49 6.44
CA GLY A 637 0.69 10.96 7.81
C GLY A 637 -0.54 11.86 8.03
N LYS A 638 -1.26 12.23 6.96
CA LYS A 638 -2.52 13.01 7.00
C LYS A 638 -3.73 12.11 6.70
N ASN A 639 -4.90 12.43 7.26
CA ASN A 639 -6.10 11.60 7.07
C ASN A 639 -6.89 12.04 5.84
N ILE A 640 -6.90 11.21 4.79
CA ILE A 640 -7.53 11.48 3.48
C ILE A 640 -8.79 10.63 3.27
N ARG A 641 -9.52 10.90 2.18
CA ARG A 641 -10.71 10.14 1.75
C ARG A 641 -10.46 9.56 0.37
N GLU A 642 -10.58 8.25 0.22
CA GLU A 642 -10.48 7.57 -1.08
C GLU A 642 -11.76 6.82 -1.42
N LYS A 643 -12.06 6.72 -2.72
CA LYS A 643 -13.26 6.03 -3.21
C LYS A 643 -13.18 4.54 -2.90
N ILE A 644 -14.30 3.98 -2.48
CA ILE A 644 -14.46 2.53 -2.34
C ILE A 644 -14.67 1.95 -3.75
N ILE A 645 -13.80 1.05 -4.17
CA ILE A 645 -13.86 0.36 -5.48
C ILE A 645 -14.26 -1.12 -5.36
N ALA A 646 -14.24 -1.66 -4.14
CA ALA A 646 -14.70 -3.00 -3.80
C ALA A 646 -15.17 -3.08 -2.34
N MET A 647 -16.04 -4.06 -2.07
CA MET A 647 -16.50 -4.43 -0.73
C MET A 647 -16.68 -5.94 -0.63
N GLN A 648 -15.99 -6.58 0.31
CA GLN A 648 -16.00 -8.04 0.45
C GLN A 648 -16.72 -8.52 1.71
N LYS A 649 -17.24 -9.74 1.65
CA LYS A 649 -17.94 -10.46 2.73
C LYS A 649 -17.72 -11.98 2.54
N PHE A 650 -17.27 -12.67 3.59
CA PHE A 650 -16.99 -14.11 3.61
C PHE A 650 -17.42 -14.72 4.95
N PRO A 651 -17.67 -16.04 5.03
CA PRO A 651 -17.80 -16.73 6.30
C PRO A 651 -16.61 -16.45 7.22
N ALA A 652 -16.86 -16.27 8.52
CA ALA A 652 -15.80 -16.03 9.49
C ALA A 652 -15.06 -17.35 9.83
N PRO A 653 -13.71 -17.37 9.82
CA PRO A 653 -12.94 -18.58 10.12
C PRO A 653 -13.09 -19.01 11.59
N GLU A 654 -12.67 -20.25 11.89
CA GLU A 654 -12.63 -20.79 13.26
C GLU A 654 -11.77 -19.95 14.21
N GLU A 655 -10.67 -19.36 13.74
CA GLU A 655 -9.76 -18.56 14.56
C GLU A 655 -9.70 -17.09 14.10
N LEU A 656 -9.85 -16.19 15.07
CA LEU A 656 -9.73 -14.75 14.89
C LEU A 656 -8.71 -14.18 15.87
N VAL A 657 -8.06 -13.09 15.48
CA VAL A 657 -7.18 -12.32 16.36
C VAL A 657 -7.96 -11.17 16.95
N LYS A 658 -7.78 -10.93 18.24
CA LYS A 658 -8.29 -9.78 18.97
C LYS A 658 -7.13 -8.89 19.42
N ILE A 659 -7.08 -7.67 18.88
CA ILE A 659 -6.15 -6.61 19.26
C ILE A 659 -6.89 -5.61 20.15
N LYS A 660 -6.24 -5.13 21.20
CA LYS A 660 -6.76 -4.10 22.10
C LYS A 660 -5.66 -3.15 22.55
N THR A 661 -5.96 -1.86 22.64
CA THR A 661 -4.95 -0.82 22.86
C THR A 661 -5.10 -0.11 24.21
N LYS A 662 -4.10 0.70 24.57
CA LYS A 662 -4.07 1.48 25.82
C LYS A 662 -5.15 2.58 25.85
N SER A 663 -5.49 3.22 24.72
CA SER A 663 -6.66 4.14 24.69
C SER A 663 -8.01 3.42 24.70
N GLY A 664 -8.02 2.09 24.60
CA GLY A 664 -9.21 1.25 24.66
C GLY A 664 -9.88 0.98 23.32
N LEU A 665 -9.15 1.16 22.20
CA LEU A 665 -9.57 0.62 20.90
C LEU A 665 -9.50 -0.91 20.95
N GLU A 666 -10.34 -1.56 20.16
CA GLU A 666 -10.51 -3.01 20.14
C GLU A 666 -10.86 -3.41 18.70
N LEU A 667 -10.07 -4.28 18.07
CA LEU A 667 -10.26 -4.73 16.69
C LEU A 667 -10.19 -6.26 16.63
N ILE A 668 -11.03 -6.87 15.80
CA ILE A 668 -11.06 -8.32 15.58
C ILE A 668 -10.97 -8.60 14.07
N LEU A 669 -9.99 -9.43 13.70
CA LEU A 669 -9.56 -9.65 12.32
C LEU A 669 -8.99 -11.05 12.10
N THR A 670 -8.89 -11.50 10.85
CA THR A 670 -8.25 -12.79 10.53
C THR A 670 -6.75 -12.73 10.80
N ARG A 671 -6.14 -13.90 11.04
CA ARG A 671 -4.75 -14.04 11.55
C ARG A 671 -3.69 -13.37 10.67
N ASP A 672 -3.90 -13.42 9.36
CA ASP A 672 -3.07 -12.93 8.28
C ASP A 672 -3.28 -11.43 7.95
N HIS A 673 -4.42 -10.86 8.32
CA HIS A 673 -4.79 -9.49 7.97
C HIS A 673 -3.81 -8.47 8.61
N LYS A 674 -3.38 -7.48 7.83
CA LYS A 674 -2.23 -6.61 8.18
C LYS A 674 -2.66 -5.32 8.86
N VAL A 675 -1.87 -4.88 9.84
CA VAL A 675 -2.04 -3.65 10.62
C VAL A 675 -0.73 -2.86 10.60
N SER A 676 -0.79 -1.53 10.50
CA SER A 676 0.42 -0.70 10.50
C SER A 676 0.95 -0.42 11.92
N VAL A 677 2.24 -0.66 12.14
CA VAL A 677 2.95 -0.59 13.41
C VAL A 677 4.22 0.27 13.27
N ASP A 678 4.51 1.14 14.23
CA ASP A 678 5.77 1.87 14.33
C ASP A 678 6.83 1.01 15.05
N ARG A 679 7.91 0.68 14.35
CA ARG A 679 9.09 -0.05 14.83
C ARG A 679 10.37 0.72 14.48
N ALA A 680 11.54 0.22 14.87
CA ALA A 680 12.80 0.97 14.73
C ALA A 680 13.20 1.22 13.27
N GLU A 681 12.74 0.36 12.36
CA GLU A 681 12.93 0.47 10.91
C GLU A 681 12.04 1.57 10.30
N GLY A 682 10.87 1.83 10.91
CA GLY A 682 9.88 2.78 10.45
C GLY A 682 8.44 2.30 10.70
N ILE A 683 7.51 2.77 9.88
CA ILE A 683 6.11 2.30 9.89
C ILE A 683 6.02 1.08 8.97
N VAL A 684 5.64 -0.08 9.52
CA VAL A 684 5.62 -1.37 8.81
C VAL A 684 4.28 -2.08 8.94
N TRP A 685 3.92 -2.87 7.94
CA TRP A 685 2.73 -3.73 7.96
C TRP A 685 3.04 -5.06 8.67
N VAL A 686 2.33 -5.34 9.76
CA VAL A 686 2.49 -6.56 10.58
C VAL A 686 1.19 -7.37 10.54
N ARG A 687 1.28 -8.70 10.37
CA ARG A 687 0.10 -9.59 10.47
C ARG A 687 -0.52 -9.53 11.86
N ALA A 688 -1.84 -9.68 11.95
CA ALA A 688 -2.55 -9.69 13.22
C ALA A 688 -1.97 -10.70 14.22
N ASP A 689 -1.67 -11.93 13.79
CA ASP A 689 -1.10 -12.98 14.66
C ASP A 689 0.40 -12.82 14.98
N GLN A 690 1.05 -11.78 14.44
CA GLN A 690 2.43 -11.41 14.74
C GLN A 690 2.56 -10.18 15.66
N ILE A 691 1.45 -9.52 16.00
CA ILE A 691 1.41 -8.36 16.91
C ILE A 691 1.50 -8.82 18.36
N ARG A 692 2.29 -8.10 19.16
CA ARG A 692 2.59 -8.44 20.56
C ARG A 692 2.17 -7.32 21.51
N GLU A 693 2.03 -7.62 22.81
CA GLU A 693 1.87 -6.55 23.80
C GLU A 693 3.09 -5.63 23.78
N GLY A 694 2.87 -4.32 23.79
CA GLY A 694 3.94 -3.31 23.68
C GLY A 694 4.23 -2.81 22.26
N ASP A 695 3.79 -3.51 21.20
CA ASP A 695 3.78 -2.95 19.84
C ASP A 695 2.98 -1.63 19.80
N ARG A 696 3.30 -0.76 18.84
CA ARG A 696 2.63 0.54 18.68
C ARG A 696 1.93 0.66 17.35
N VAL A 697 0.62 0.40 17.35
CA VAL A 697 -0.22 0.55 16.16
C VAL A 697 -0.48 2.02 15.86
N LEU A 698 -0.60 2.35 14.57
CA LEU A 698 -1.03 3.67 14.13
C LEU A 698 -2.54 3.78 14.31
N ALA A 699 -2.96 4.77 15.10
CA ALA A 699 -4.35 4.99 15.47
C ALA A 699 -4.80 6.42 15.16
N LEU A 700 -6.07 6.59 14.78
CA LEU A 700 -6.70 7.87 14.41
C LEU A 700 -6.57 8.91 15.54
N LYS A 701 -5.83 10.01 15.31
CA LYS A 701 -5.67 11.12 16.26
C LYS A 701 -6.68 12.24 15.99
N ARG A 702 -6.68 12.78 14.76
CA ARG A 702 -7.46 13.97 14.38
C ARG A 702 -8.44 13.64 13.27
N LEU A 703 -9.72 13.91 13.52
CA LEU A 703 -10.83 13.66 12.61
C LEU A 703 -11.34 15.00 12.03
N LYS A 704 -10.60 15.54 11.07
CA LYS A 704 -11.03 16.68 10.23
C LYS A 704 -12.26 16.23 9.42
N ILE A 705 -13.36 16.97 9.42
CA ILE A 705 -14.64 16.62 8.75
C ILE A 705 -15.26 17.86 8.12
N ASN A 706 -15.92 17.73 6.97
CA ASN A 706 -16.74 18.80 6.41
C ASN A 706 -18.06 18.92 7.21
N SER A 707 -18.05 19.77 8.24
CA SER A 707 -19.14 19.84 9.22
C SER A 707 -20.39 20.51 8.67
N LYS A 708 -21.56 19.90 8.89
CA LYS A 708 -22.87 20.42 8.46
C LYS A 708 -23.87 20.37 9.61
N LEU A 709 -24.46 21.52 9.92
CA LEU A 709 -25.63 21.57 10.81
C LEU A 709 -26.86 21.05 10.03
N PRO A 710 -27.60 20.04 10.53
CA PRO A 710 -28.87 19.64 9.93
C PRO A 710 -29.92 20.75 10.01
N ASP A 711 -30.83 20.78 9.05
CA ASP A 711 -32.00 21.66 9.07
C ASP A 711 -32.97 21.21 10.18
N ILE A 712 -33.56 22.15 10.92
CA ILE A 712 -34.57 21.84 11.95
C ILE A 712 -35.76 21.08 11.36
N PHE A 713 -36.11 21.35 10.09
CA PHE A 713 -37.17 20.66 9.34
C PHE A 713 -36.85 19.21 8.93
N ASP A 714 -35.60 18.76 9.08
CA ASP A 714 -35.19 17.36 8.92
C ASP A 714 -35.03 16.63 10.28
N ILE A 715 -35.11 17.37 11.40
CA ILE A 715 -35.06 16.84 12.78
C ILE A 715 -36.47 16.61 13.34
N ILE A 716 -37.36 17.58 13.14
CA ILE A 716 -38.69 17.58 13.76
C ILE A 716 -39.65 16.61 13.04
N PRO A 717 -40.43 15.78 13.77
CA PRO A 717 -41.35 14.83 13.14
C PRO A 717 -42.36 15.51 12.21
N GLY A 718 -42.54 14.99 10.98
CA GLY A 718 -43.42 15.60 9.96
C GLY A 718 -44.90 15.77 10.34
N CYS A 719 -45.34 15.17 11.44
CA CYS A 719 -46.66 15.39 12.06
C CYS A 719 -46.76 16.67 12.93
N CYS A 720 -45.67 17.41 13.10
CA CYS A 720 -45.68 18.81 13.52
C CYS A 720 -46.29 19.69 12.42
N ARG A 721 -46.84 20.85 12.80
CA ARG A 721 -47.63 21.70 11.91
C ARG A 721 -47.08 23.12 11.86
N ILE A 722 -47.16 23.73 10.70
CA ILE A 722 -47.02 25.18 10.51
C ILE A 722 -48.41 25.82 10.70
N ARG A 723 -48.45 27.07 11.16
CA ARG A 723 -49.66 27.86 11.37
C ARG A 723 -49.54 29.25 10.77
N ASP A 724 -49.27 29.28 9.48
CA ASP A 724 -49.08 30.49 8.70
C ASP A 724 -50.20 30.61 7.65
N ARG A 725 -50.88 31.76 7.57
CA ARG A 725 -52.01 31.96 6.65
C ARG A 725 -51.55 32.37 5.25
N GLU A 726 -50.41 33.05 5.14
CA GLU A 726 -49.89 33.60 3.89
C GLU A 726 -49.21 32.49 3.10
N ILE A 727 -48.31 31.73 3.72
CA ILE A 727 -47.67 30.55 3.12
C ILE A 727 -48.73 29.52 2.69
N ILE A 728 -49.72 29.20 3.54
CA ILE A 728 -50.77 28.21 3.21
C ILE A 728 -51.73 28.77 2.15
N GLY A 729 -51.96 30.09 2.12
CA GLY A 729 -52.73 30.76 1.07
C GLY A 729 -52.04 30.69 -0.28
N TYR A 730 -50.75 31.05 -0.33
CA TYR A 730 -49.88 30.97 -1.49
C TYR A 730 -49.83 29.54 -2.06
N LEU A 731 -49.49 28.53 -1.26
CA LEU A 731 -49.46 27.14 -1.71
C LEU A 731 -50.81 26.64 -2.26
N LYS A 732 -51.94 27.18 -1.79
CA LYS A 732 -53.27 26.90 -2.34
C LYS A 732 -53.59 27.65 -3.64
N LYS A 733 -52.94 28.79 -3.90
CA LYS A 733 -52.99 29.52 -5.18
C LYS A 733 -52.25 28.72 -6.25
N GLU A 734 -50.98 28.38 -5.98
CA GLU A 734 -50.13 27.59 -6.89
C GLU A 734 -50.76 26.23 -7.25
N LEU A 735 -51.36 25.53 -6.27
CA LEU A 735 -52.09 24.27 -6.53
C LEU A 735 -53.37 24.45 -7.37
N ARG A 736 -53.97 25.64 -7.43
CA ARG A 736 -55.08 25.93 -8.34
C ARG A 736 -54.57 26.26 -9.74
N GLU A 737 -53.50 27.05 -9.84
CA GLU A 737 -52.92 27.42 -11.14
C GLU A 737 -52.35 26.19 -11.86
N LYS A 738 -51.61 25.31 -11.16
CA LYS A 738 -51.01 24.09 -11.73
C LYS A 738 -52.02 22.96 -12.06
N TYR A 739 -53.20 22.92 -11.44
CA TYR A 739 -54.16 21.80 -11.59
C TYR A 739 -55.61 22.22 -11.88
N GLY A 740 -55.88 23.51 -12.11
CA GLY A 740 -57.19 24.12 -12.39
C GLY A 740 -58.16 24.19 -11.19
N ARG A 741 -58.29 23.12 -10.40
CA ARG A 741 -59.15 23.08 -9.21
C ARG A 741 -58.42 22.44 -8.02
N LEU A 742 -58.50 23.07 -6.85
CA LEU A 742 -57.83 22.59 -5.63
C LEU A 742 -58.27 21.17 -5.23
N SER A 743 -59.52 20.78 -5.47
CA SER A 743 -60.00 19.40 -5.25
C SER A 743 -59.34 18.38 -6.20
N LYS A 744 -59.09 18.75 -7.45
CA LYS A 744 -58.35 17.93 -8.44
C LYS A 744 -56.89 17.78 -8.03
N ALA A 745 -56.27 18.85 -7.54
CA ALA A 745 -54.91 18.82 -6.98
C ALA A 745 -54.81 17.89 -5.76
N LEU A 746 -55.63 18.12 -4.72
CA LEU A 746 -55.65 17.32 -3.49
C LEU A 746 -55.84 15.83 -3.77
N ARG A 747 -56.77 15.48 -4.65
CA ARG A 747 -57.01 14.08 -5.07
C ARG A 747 -55.81 13.48 -5.82
N LYS A 748 -55.19 14.21 -6.76
CA LYS A 748 -54.01 13.70 -7.49
C LYS A 748 -52.77 13.54 -6.59
N LEU A 749 -52.65 14.35 -5.54
CA LEU A 749 -51.56 14.25 -4.56
C LEU A 749 -51.83 13.27 -3.41
N SER A 750 -53.01 12.63 -3.35
CA SER A 750 -53.47 11.82 -2.20
C SER A 750 -53.42 12.57 -0.85
N ILE A 751 -53.70 13.87 -0.87
CA ILE A 751 -53.65 14.75 0.32
C ILE A 751 -55.07 15.07 0.81
N PRO A 752 -55.39 14.85 2.11
CA PRO A 752 -56.66 15.28 2.68
C PRO A 752 -56.76 16.82 2.72
N ASN A 753 -57.97 17.35 2.51
CA ASN A 753 -58.21 18.80 2.49
C ASN A 753 -57.80 19.47 3.82
N PHE A 754 -57.00 20.53 3.74
CA PHE A 754 -56.39 21.20 4.88
C PHE A 754 -56.92 22.62 5.10
N LYS A 755 -56.99 23.05 6.37
CA LYS A 755 -57.47 24.40 6.74
C LYS A 755 -56.49 25.49 6.29
N ASN A 756 -57.00 26.68 5.98
CA ASN A 756 -56.21 27.82 5.46
C ASN A 756 -55.18 28.38 6.46
N ASN A 757 -55.15 27.90 7.70
CA ASN A 757 -54.30 28.40 8.79
C ASN A 757 -53.46 27.32 9.48
N SER A 758 -53.47 26.06 9.03
CA SER A 758 -52.51 25.07 9.55
C SER A 758 -52.33 23.83 8.67
N LEU A 759 -51.07 23.48 8.41
CA LEU A 759 -50.64 22.37 7.54
C LEU A 759 -49.55 21.53 8.24
N PRO A 760 -49.59 20.17 8.18
CA PRO A 760 -48.47 19.34 8.63
C PRO A 760 -47.24 19.54 7.76
N ILE A 761 -46.04 19.42 8.34
CA ILE A 761 -44.77 19.55 7.61
C ILE A 761 -44.62 18.46 6.55
N SER A 762 -45.06 17.22 6.82
CA SER A 762 -45.10 16.15 5.82
C SER A 762 -45.95 16.55 4.61
N THR A 763 -47.20 16.97 4.85
CA THR A 763 -48.11 17.44 3.81
C THR A 763 -47.55 18.64 3.04
N MET A 764 -46.91 19.59 3.73
CA MET A 764 -46.32 20.76 3.10
C MET A 764 -45.15 20.39 2.17
N ARG A 765 -44.27 19.46 2.60
CA ARG A 765 -43.19 18.93 1.74
C ARG A 765 -43.77 18.17 0.54
N THR A 766 -44.84 17.38 0.71
CA THR A 766 -45.52 16.71 -0.42
C THR A 766 -46.14 17.71 -1.41
N VAL A 767 -46.79 18.78 -0.93
CA VAL A 767 -47.32 19.87 -1.78
C VAL A 767 -46.19 20.55 -2.54
N ILE A 768 -45.16 21.02 -1.85
CA ILE A 768 -44.08 21.82 -2.45
C ILE A 768 -43.31 21.00 -3.48
N ASN A 769 -42.92 19.75 -3.17
CA ASN A 769 -42.21 18.87 -4.12
C ASN A 769 -43.00 18.58 -5.41
N ASN A 770 -44.34 18.75 -5.40
CA ASN A 770 -45.19 18.58 -6.58
C ASN A 770 -45.49 19.92 -7.30
N LEU A 771 -45.30 21.06 -6.65
CA LEU A 771 -45.28 22.38 -7.29
C LEU A 771 -43.93 22.61 -7.98
N ASP A 772 -42.85 22.45 -7.22
CA ASP A 772 -41.45 22.59 -7.62
C ASP A 772 -40.66 21.34 -7.21
N SER A 773 -40.16 20.60 -8.20
CA SER A 773 -39.31 19.42 -7.98
C SER A 773 -37.83 19.77 -7.78
N THR A 774 -37.40 21.01 -8.03
CA THR A 774 -36.01 21.45 -7.82
C THR A 774 -35.68 21.68 -6.34
N GLY A 775 -36.71 21.86 -5.49
CA GLY A 775 -36.56 22.11 -4.06
C GLY A 775 -36.17 23.56 -3.73
N ARG A 776 -36.14 24.46 -4.72
CA ARG A 776 -35.96 25.90 -4.53
C ARG A 776 -37.07 26.47 -3.64
N LEU A 777 -38.33 26.20 -3.99
CA LEU A 777 -39.50 26.66 -3.24
C LEU A 777 -39.52 26.08 -1.81
N TRP A 778 -38.98 24.88 -1.61
CA TRP A 778 -38.84 24.31 -0.26
C TRP A 778 -37.86 25.11 0.61
N ASN A 779 -36.79 25.65 0.02
CA ASN A 779 -35.84 26.49 0.75
C ASN A 779 -36.37 27.91 0.99
N GLU A 780 -37.05 28.49 0.00
CA GLU A 780 -37.73 29.80 0.13
C GLU A 780 -38.81 29.75 1.23
N VAL A 781 -39.73 28.78 1.18
CA VAL A 781 -40.79 28.65 2.21
C VAL A 781 -40.23 28.37 3.61
N LYS A 782 -39.16 27.57 3.74
CA LYS A 782 -38.52 27.35 5.06
C LYS A 782 -37.93 28.62 5.67
N GLY A 783 -37.50 29.59 4.85
CA GLY A 783 -36.99 30.89 5.32
C GLY A 783 -38.06 31.74 5.99
N GLU A 784 -39.30 31.69 5.48
CA GLU A 784 -40.42 32.47 6.02
C GLU A 784 -41.06 31.89 7.30
N VAL A 785 -40.96 30.57 7.50
CA VAL A 785 -41.61 29.90 8.64
C VAL A 785 -40.93 30.27 9.95
N LYS A 786 -41.56 31.18 10.71
CA LYS A 786 -41.06 31.63 12.02
C LYS A 786 -41.33 30.63 13.16
N ARG A 787 -42.38 29.80 13.09
CA ARG A 787 -42.82 28.89 14.18
C ARG A 787 -43.36 27.54 13.72
N VAL A 788 -43.05 26.49 14.49
CA VAL A 788 -43.60 25.13 14.30
C VAL A 788 -44.33 24.65 15.56
N TYR A 789 -45.46 23.96 15.38
CA TYR A 789 -46.42 23.63 16.43
C TYR A 789 -46.68 22.11 16.58
N LYS A 790 -46.95 21.67 17.82
CA LYS A 790 -47.46 20.31 18.13
C LYS A 790 -48.50 20.37 19.27
N GLY A 791 -49.77 20.43 18.90
CA GLY A 791 -50.85 20.68 19.87
C GLY A 791 -50.81 22.13 20.36
N TRP A 792 -50.66 22.34 21.66
CA TRP A 792 -50.38 23.65 22.26
C TRP A 792 -48.90 24.02 22.24
N SER A 793 -48.00 23.02 22.15
CA SER A 793 -46.56 23.23 21.98
C SER A 793 -46.24 24.10 20.78
N TYR A 794 -45.26 24.99 20.90
CA TYR A 794 -44.49 25.43 19.75
C TYR A 794 -42.98 25.47 19.98
N ILE A 795 -42.27 25.82 18.92
CA ILE A 795 -40.87 26.18 18.90
C ILE A 795 -40.74 27.42 17.99
N ASP A 796 -40.05 28.44 18.48
CA ASP A 796 -39.73 29.62 17.66
C ASP A 796 -38.38 29.38 16.99
N ILE A 797 -38.36 29.40 15.66
CA ILE A 797 -37.18 29.07 14.86
C ILE A 797 -36.57 30.30 14.19
N SER A 798 -37.19 31.48 14.33
CA SER A 798 -36.60 32.77 13.95
C SER A 798 -35.22 32.99 14.60
N ASN A 799 -35.10 32.63 15.89
CA ASN A 799 -33.86 32.72 16.68
C ASN A 799 -32.88 31.54 16.49
N ARG A 800 -32.99 30.77 15.40
CA ARG A 800 -32.11 29.62 15.06
C ARG A 800 -31.84 28.68 16.26
N ILE A 801 -32.89 27.98 16.71
CA ILE A 801 -32.88 27.15 17.93
C ILE A 801 -31.73 26.12 18.03
N LEU A 802 -31.17 25.68 16.89
CA LEU A 802 -29.97 24.82 16.86
C LEU A 802 -28.71 25.64 17.20
N ASN A 803 -28.61 26.03 18.48
CA ASN A 803 -27.58 26.90 19.03
C ASN A 803 -26.78 26.21 20.16
N ASN A 804 -25.72 26.88 20.64
CA ASN A 804 -24.81 26.35 21.65
C ASN A 804 -25.51 25.98 22.97
N ASP A 805 -26.47 26.78 23.43
CA ASP A 805 -27.19 26.50 24.70
C ASP A 805 -28.13 25.31 24.58
N LEU A 806 -28.73 25.06 23.40
CA LEU A 806 -29.46 23.82 23.14
C LEU A 806 -28.52 22.61 23.24
N PHE A 807 -27.36 22.64 22.59
CA PHE A 807 -26.42 21.52 22.67
C PHE A 807 -25.83 21.31 24.08
N TYR A 808 -25.66 22.38 24.85
CA TYR A 808 -25.31 22.31 26.28
C TYR A 808 -26.43 21.66 27.11
N ILE A 809 -27.71 22.02 26.89
CA ILE A 809 -28.86 21.33 27.47
C ILE A 809 -28.89 19.84 27.09
N LEU A 810 -28.59 19.51 25.83
CA LEU A 810 -28.51 18.12 25.37
C LEU A 810 -27.37 17.36 26.08
N GLY A 811 -26.25 18.01 26.38
CA GLY A 811 -25.16 17.40 27.17
C GLY A 811 -25.55 17.12 28.63
N LEU A 812 -26.28 18.05 29.26
CA LEU A 812 -26.85 17.84 30.59
C LEU A 812 -27.93 16.74 30.59
N LEU A 813 -28.69 16.61 29.50
CA LEU A 813 -29.64 15.52 29.32
C LEU A 813 -28.99 14.17 28.97
N ALA A 814 -27.77 14.18 28.43
CA ALA A 814 -26.97 12.99 28.17
C ALA A 814 -26.18 12.50 29.42
N SER A 815 -26.28 13.22 30.54
CA SER A 815 -25.71 12.87 31.85
C SER A 815 -26.82 12.67 32.89
N ASP A 816 -27.10 13.63 33.78
CA ASP A 816 -28.15 13.51 34.84
C ASP A 816 -29.60 13.61 34.29
N GLY A 817 -29.80 13.31 33.00
CA GLY A 817 -31.07 13.43 32.30
C GLY A 817 -31.91 12.16 32.31
N SER A 818 -33.23 12.35 32.30
CA SER A 818 -34.20 11.28 32.08
C SER A 818 -35.29 11.77 31.13
N ILE A 819 -35.33 11.20 29.93
CA ILE A 819 -36.32 11.51 28.89
C ILE A 819 -37.24 10.30 28.72
N CYS A 820 -38.56 10.49 28.89
CA CYS A 820 -39.56 9.44 28.76
C CYS A 820 -40.74 9.89 27.90
N ARG A 821 -41.13 9.09 26.90
CA ARG A 821 -42.37 9.31 26.12
C ARG A 821 -43.61 9.07 26.99
N ILE A 822 -44.63 9.91 26.83
CA ILE A 822 -45.95 9.79 27.46
C ILE A 822 -47.03 9.83 26.38
N GLY A 823 -47.91 8.83 26.41
CA GLY A 823 -49.02 8.69 25.46
C GLY A 823 -48.57 8.66 23.99
N LYS A 824 -49.43 9.16 23.10
CA LYS A 824 -49.20 9.21 21.65
C LYS A 824 -48.41 10.45 21.17
N GLY A 825 -47.82 11.27 22.05
CA GLY A 825 -47.21 12.51 21.60
C GLY A 825 -46.63 13.52 22.60
N GLU A 826 -46.27 13.14 23.82
CA GLU A 826 -45.46 14.01 24.69
C GLU A 826 -44.15 13.32 25.14
N TYR A 827 -43.17 14.14 25.52
CA TYR A 827 -41.95 13.71 26.17
C TYR A 827 -41.83 14.45 27.51
N LYS A 828 -41.83 13.69 28.60
CA LYS A 828 -41.49 14.18 29.93
C LYS A 828 -39.97 14.16 30.07
N ILE A 829 -39.43 15.29 30.48
CA ILE A 829 -37.99 15.54 30.58
C ILE A 829 -37.71 15.94 32.04
N ASN A 830 -36.75 15.25 32.64
CA ASN A 830 -36.25 15.51 33.98
C ASN A 830 -34.71 15.69 33.91
N PHE A 831 -34.18 16.69 34.59
CA PHE A 831 -32.75 16.86 34.88
C PHE A 831 -32.59 16.95 36.41
N ILE A 832 -31.81 16.03 37.00
CA ILE A 832 -31.78 15.83 38.46
C ILE A 832 -30.34 15.86 38.97
N ASN A 833 -29.90 17.02 39.47
CA ASN A 833 -28.54 17.18 40.00
C ASN A 833 -28.56 17.73 41.44
N THR A 834 -27.47 17.52 42.20
CA THR A 834 -27.28 18.08 43.55
C THR A 834 -26.81 19.55 43.55
N GLU A 835 -26.21 20.02 42.46
CA GLU A 835 -25.72 21.40 42.32
C GLU A 835 -26.86 22.34 41.88
N LYS A 836 -27.42 23.09 42.83
CA LYS A 836 -28.50 24.05 42.61
C LYS A 836 -28.17 25.05 41.49
N THR A 837 -26.92 25.48 41.38
CA THR A 837 -26.46 26.45 40.38
C THR A 837 -26.66 25.93 38.96
N LEU A 838 -26.28 24.67 38.72
CA LEU A 838 -26.39 24.02 37.43
C LEU A 838 -27.86 23.80 37.03
N VAL A 839 -28.71 23.49 38.01
CA VAL A 839 -30.16 23.32 37.81
C VAL A 839 -30.85 24.65 37.51
N SER A 840 -30.43 25.76 38.12
CA SER A 840 -30.87 27.11 37.77
C SER A 840 -30.45 27.53 36.35
N VAL A 841 -29.20 27.23 35.96
CA VAL A 841 -28.71 27.46 34.59
C VAL A 841 -29.54 26.66 33.58
N TYR A 842 -29.71 25.35 33.80
CA TYR A 842 -30.54 24.49 32.95
C TYR A 842 -31.96 25.04 32.79
N LYS A 843 -32.60 25.47 33.89
CA LYS A 843 -33.94 26.10 33.85
C LYS A 843 -33.93 27.37 33.00
N SER A 844 -33.00 28.29 33.23
CA SER A 844 -32.91 29.57 32.51
C SER A 844 -32.76 29.37 31.00
N LEU A 845 -31.80 28.53 30.58
CA LEU A 845 -31.59 28.23 29.16
C LEU A 845 -32.83 27.59 28.52
N LEU A 846 -33.49 26.65 29.22
CA LEU A 846 -34.66 25.96 28.68
C LEU A 846 -35.87 26.90 28.57
N GLN A 847 -36.04 27.85 29.49
CA GLN A 847 -37.06 28.91 29.38
C GLN A 847 -36.75 29.89 28.24
N ASN A 848 -35.48 30.23 28.00
CA ASN A 848 -35.09 31.10 26.89
C ASN A 848 -35.35 30.46 25.51
N LEU A 849 -35.12 29.14 25.38
CA LEU A 849 -35.38 28.38 24.16
C LEU A 849 -36.88 28.02 23.98
N PHE A 850 -37.61 27.86 25.07
CA PHE A 850 -39.02 27.44 25.08
C PHE A 850 -39.85 28.29 26.07
N PRO A 851 -40.08 29.58 25.76
CA PRO A 851 -40.77 30.51 26.66
C PRO A 851 -42.25 30.17 26.88
N ASP A 852 -42.84 29.30 26.04
CA ASP A 852 -44.18 28.75 26.22
C ASP A 852 -44.27 27.72 27.37
N ARG A 853 -43.15 27.35 28.02
CA ARG A 853 -43.09 26.25 28.97
C ARG A 853 -42.94 26.64 30.42
N ASN A 854 -43.85 26.09 31.21
CA ASN A 854 -43.75 26.08 32.67
C ASN A 854 -42.65 25.07 33.09
N VAL A 855 -41.45 25.59 33.37
CA VAL A 855 -40.29 24.81 33.83
C VAL A 855 -40.24 24.81 35.36
N LYS A 856 -40.58 23.65 35.95
CA LYS A 856 -40.76 23.50 37.40
C LYS A 856 -39.53 22.84 38.03
N ILE A 857 -39.11 23.34 39.19
CA ILE A 857 -38.10 22.68 40.04
C ILE A 857 -38.81 22.16 41.28
N ARG A 858 -38.49 20.95 41.71
CA ARG A 858 -38.90 20.40 43.02
C ARG A 858 -37.70 19.85 43.78
N LEU A 859 -37.78 19.87 45.10
CA LEU A 859 -36.82 19.21 45.97
C LEU A 859 -37.12 17.70 46.02
N LYS A 860 -36.08 16.88 45.83
CA LYS A 860 -36.07 15.47 46.21
C LYS A 860 -35.18 15.31 47.43
N GLY A 861 -35.81 15.43 48.60
CA GLY A 861 -35.28 15.00 49.88
C GLY A 861 -35.94 13.69 50.34
N SER A 862 -35.24 12.94 51.19
CA SER A 862 -35.69 11.77 51.98
C SER A 862 -36.35 10.56 51.28
N SER A 863 -36.76 10.65 50.01
CA SER A 863 -37.34 9.53 49.24
C SER A 863 -36.42 8.31 49.24
N ALA A 864 -36.94 7.16 49.66
CA ALA A 864 -36.20 5.89 49.64
C ALA A 864 -36.50 5.14 48.34
N SER A 865 -35.52 5.05 47.45
CA SER A 865 -35.63 4.38 46.15
C SER A 865 -35.09 2.95 46.25
N PHE A 866 -35.79 1.97 45.67
CA PHE A 866 -35.30 0.60 45.59
C PHE A 866 -34.51 0.40 44.29
N ILE A 867 -33.22 0.10 44.40
CA ILE A 867 -32.35 -0.23 43.25
C ILE A 867 -31.83 -1.66 43.45
N LYS A 868 -32.21 -2.58 42.55
CA LYS A 868 -31.92 -4.02 42.66
C LYS A 868 -32.26 -4.58 44.05
N GLY A 869 -33.48 -4.33 44.52
CA GLY A 869 -33.97 -4.74 45.85
C GLY A 869 -33.41 -3.95 47.04
N ARG A 870 -32.32 -3.19 46.88
CA ARG A 870 -31.70 -2.43 47.99
C ARG A 870 -32.40 -1.08 48.17
N ARG A 871 -32.87 -0.79 49.38
CA ARG A 871 -33.47 0.49 49.79
C ARG A 871 -32.38 1.56 49.94
N ILE A 872 -32.30 2.49 48.99
CA ILE A 872 -31.32 3.59 48.99
C ILE A 872 -32.02 4.90 49.36
N LYS A 873 -31.59 5.53 50.46
CA LYS A 873 -32.03 6.87 50.89
C LYS A 873 -30.98 7.90 50.45
N ALA A 874 -31.40 8.97 49.77
CA ALA A 874 -30.47 9.99 49.28
C ALA A 874 -29.76 10.71 50.44
N LYS A 875 -28.42 10.72 50.44
CA LYS A 875 -27.58 11.39 51.47
C LYS A 875 -27.45 12.91 51.28
N LYS A 876 -27.89 13.45 50.13
CA LYS A 876 -27.92 14.88 49.80
C LYS A 876 -29.29 15.24 49.19
N ILE A 877 -29.70 16.49 49.37
CA ILE A 877 -30.87 17.04 48.67
C ILE A 877 -30.55 17.10 47.17
N CYS A 878 -31.47 16.64 46.34
CA CYS A 878 -31.38 16.72 44.89
C CYS A 878 -32.45 17.70 44.35
N TYR A 879 -32.10 18.47 43.32
CA TYR A 879 -33.03 19.37 42.65
C TYR A 879 -33.47 18.73 41.34
N ASP A 880 -34.77 18.45 41.21
CA ASP A 880 -35.38 17.83 40.03
C ASP A 880 -36.09 18.92 39.22
N CYS A 881 -35.46 19.35 38.13
CA CYS A 881 -36.03 20.29 37.17
C CYS A 881 -36.73 19.51 36.06
N TYR A 882 -37.99 19.83 35.79
CA TYR A 882 -38.82 19.03 34.91
C TYR A 882 -39.79 19.85 34.06
N THR A 883 -40.08 19.32 32.88
CA THR A 883 -41.03 19.87 31.91
C THR A 883 -41.56 18.77 30.98
N ASN A 884 -42.69 19.03 30.33
CA ASN A 884 -43.16 18.24 29.19
C ASN A 884 -42.89 19.04 27.92
N ASN A 885 -42.00 18.57 27.05
CA ASN A 885 -41.65 19.23 25.80
C ASN A 885 -41.37 18.20 24.70
N PHE A 886 -42.36 18.01 23.81
CA PHE A 886 -42.27 17.07 22.68
C PHE A 886 -41.09 17.38 21.75
N ILE A 887 -40.79 18.66 21.51
CA ILE A 887 -39.85 19.06 20.46
C ILE A 887 -38.41 18.89 20.98
N LEU A 888 -38.13 19.29 22.22
CA LEU A 888 -36.84 18.98 22.87
C LEU A 888 -36.59 17.47 22.98
N GLY A 889 -37.63 16.70 23.32
CA GLY A 889 -37.55 15.24 23.37
C GLY A 889 -37.23 14.60 22.02
N ALA A 890 -37.87 15.07 20.94
CA ALA A 890 -37.60 14.62 19.58
C ALA A 890 -36.20 15.04 19.07
N ILE A 891 -35.70 16.22 19.44
CA ILE A 891 -34.34 16.67 19.11
C ILE A 891 -33.29 15.78 19.82
N ALA A 892 -33.50 15.46 21.10
CA ALA A 892 -32.59 14.60 21.85
C ALA A 892 -32.53 13.17 21.28
N ASP A 893 -33.70 12.60 20.94
CA ASP A 893 -33.85 11.30 20.27
C ASP A 893 -33.19 11.30 18.87
N TYR A 894 -33.39 12.38 18.10
CA TYR A 894 -32.74 12.57 16.80
C TYR A 894 -31.22 12.52 16.93
N PHE A 895 -30.61 13.24 17.87
CA PHE A 895 -29.15 13.22 18.09
C PHE A 895 -28.66 12.00 18.88
N GLY A 896 -29.53 11.04 19.21
CA GLY A 896 -29.16 9.74 19.78
C GLY A 896 -28.89 9.74 21.28
N ILE A 897 -29.52 10.64 22.03
CA ILE A 897 -29.62 10.56 23.49
C ILE A 897 -30.73 9.56 23.85
N LYS A 898 -30.47 8.71 24.85
CA LYS A 898 -31.37 7.63 25.23
C LYS A 898 -32.75 8.13 25.70
N VAL A 899 -33.80 7.63 25.06
CA VAL A 899 -35.20 7.85 25.46
C VAL A 899 -35.78 6.59 26.10
N GLY A 900 -36.09 6.68 27.40
CA GLY A 900 -36.66 5.60 28.19
C GLY A 900 -35.71 4.42 28.44
N LEU A 901 -36.17 3.45 29.24
CA LEU A 901 -35.34 2.31 29.68
C LEU A 901 -34.90 1.39 28.51
N LYS A 902 -35.71 1.29 27.45
CA LYS A 902 -35.41 0.48 26.25
C LYS A 902 -34.75 1.28 25.11
N GLY A 903 -34.46 2.57 25.30
CA GLY A 903 -33.77 3.39 24.30
C GLY A 903 -32.31 2.97 24.13
N LYS A 904 -31.79 3.07 22.90
CA LYS A 904 -30.37 2.94 22.58
C LYS A 904 -29.71 4.32 22.48
N TRP A 905 -28.41 4.38 22.75
CA TRP A 905 -27.59 5.56 22.46
C TRP A 905 -27.06 5.50 21.02
N ASN A 906 -26.92 6.66 20.36
CA ASN A 906 -26.17 6.80 19.11
C ASN A 906 -25.66 8.23 18.94
N LEU A 907 -24.64 8.59 19.72
CA LEU A 907 -23.99 9.90 19.65
C LEU A 907 -23.13 10.07 18.37
N GLY A 908 -22.94 9.02 17.57
CA GLY A 908 -22.23 9.07 16.28
C GLY A 908 -22.85 10.06 15.29
N LYS A 909 -24.16 10.30 15.41
CA LYS A 909 -24.88 11.34 14.65
C LYS A 909 -24.37 12.76 14.89
N MET A 910 -23.73 13.02 16.03
CA MET A 910 -23.15 14.33 16.36
C MET A 910 -21.78 14.58 15.70
N VAL A 911 -21.14 13.55 15.15
CA VAL A 911 -19.75 13.63 14.63
C VAL A 911 -19.59 14.63 13.48
N ASN A 912 -20.63 14.85 12.67
CA ASN A 912 -20.62 15.81 11.56
C ASN A 912 -21.05 17.24 11.95
N LEU A 913 -21.34 17.53 13.23
CA LEU A 913 -21.74 18.87 13.65
C LEU A 913 -20.57 19.88 13.56
N PRO A 914 -20.86 21.19 13.36
CA PRO A 914 -19.90 22.26 13.61
C PRO A 914 -19.38 22.24 15.06
N GLU A 915 -18.12 22.61 15.22
CA GLU A 915 -17.34 22.25 16.41
C GLU A 915 -17.84 22.91 17.70
N ASN A 916 -18.30 24.16 17.62
CA ASN A 916 -18.92 24.90 18.73
C ASN A 916 -20.14 24.18 19.36
N PHE A 917 -20.87 23.37 18.58
CA PHE A 917 -21.98 22.58 19.10
C PHE A 917 -21.49 21.33 19.82
N ILE A 918 -20.42 20.71 19.32
CA ILE A 918 -19.77 19.57 19.96
C ILE A 918 -19.10 19.99 21.28
N THR A 919 -18.40 21.14 21.32
CA THR A 919 -17.83 21.66 22.57
C THR A 919 -18.90 21.97 23.60
N SER A 920 -20.01 22.57 23.19
CA SER A 920 -21.16 22.86 24.06
C SER A 920 -21.80 21.59 24.62
N PHE A 921 -21.96 20.55 23.80
CA PHE A 921 -22.46 19.24 24.23
C PHE A 921 -21.52 18.54 25.21
N LEU A 922 -20.22 18.51 24.91
CA LEU A 922 -19.19 17.94 25.79
C LEU A 922 -19.09 18.70 27.12
N ALA A 923 -19.29 20.03 27.11
CA ALA A 923 -19.37 20.84 28.32
C ALA A 923 -20.58 20.44 29.19
N GLY A 924 -21.75 20.20 28.59
CA GLY A 924 -22.93 19.74 29.31
C GLY A 924 -22.73 18.38 29.98
N ILE A 925 -22.18 17.38 29.28
CA ILE A 925 -21.83 16.09 29.89
C ILE A 925 -20.79 16.27 31.02
N PHE A 926 -19.80 17.14 30.80
CA PHE A 926 -18.77 17.39 31.79
C PHE A 926 -19.30 18.07 33.05
N ASP A 927 -20.23 19.03 32.92
CA ASP A 927 -20.86 19.73 34.03
C ASP A 927 -21.86 18.86 34.80
N GLY A 928 -22.51 17.87 34.17
CA GLY A 928 -23.33 16.85 34.85
C GLY A 928 -22.50 15.71 35.50
N ASP A 929 -22.56 14.50 34.94
CA ASP A 929 -21.86 13.29 35.43
C ASP A 929 -20.33 13.32 35.26
N GLY A 930 -19.79 14.27 34.48
CA GLY A 930 -18.35 14.43 34.34
C GLY A 930 -17.66 14.71 35.68
N SER A 931 -16.38 14.39 35.78
CA SER A 931 -15.57 14.64 36.97
C SER A 931 -14.20 15.18 36.61
N ILE A 932 -13.64 15.97 37.52
CA ILE A 932 -12.27 16.47 37.49
C ILE A 932 -11.65 16.27 38.87
N ARG A 933 -10.37 15.88 38.91
CA ARG A 933 -9.63 15.57 40.14
C ARG A 933 -8.20 16.08 40.03
N LEU A 934 -7.74 16.71 41.10
CA LEU A 934 -6.35 17.06 41.34
C LEU A 934 -5.90 16.29 42.59
N ARG A 935 -4.77 15.58 42.52
CA ARG A 935 -4.21 14.80 43.63
C ARG A 935 -2.71 15.07 43.74
N LYS A 936 -2.13 15.08 44.94
CA LYS A 936 -0.67 15.11 45.10
C LYS A 936 -0.14 13.67 45.12
N TYR A 937 0.92 13.38 44.36
CA TYR A 937 1.56 12.06 44.33
C TYR A 937 2.91 12.12 45.05
N GLY A 938 2.95 11.56 46.25
CA GLY A 938 4.03 11.79 47.20
C GLY A 938 4.19 13.28 47.52
N SER A 939 5.42 13.71 47.82
CA SER A 939 5.76 15.11 48.03
C SER A 939 5.97 15.92 46.74
N ARG A 940 6.24 15.26 45.60
CA ARG A 940 6.91 15.89 44.43
C ARG A 940 6.00 16.45 43.32
N TRP A 941 4.84 15.85 42.99
CA TRP A 941 4.09 16.22 41.78
C TRP A 941 2.56 16.25 41.95
N ASN A 942 1.89 17.10 41.17
CA ASN A 942 0.43 17.18 41.10
C ASN A 942 -0.12 16.34 39.93
N VAL A 943 -0.94 15.33 40.20
CA VAL A 943 -1.61 14.51 39.16
C VAL A 943 -3.01 15.04 38.91
N ALA A 944 -3.29 15.46 37.67
CA ALA A 944 -4.59 15.92 37.22
C ALA A 944 -5.26 14.89 36.30
N GLU A 945 -6.54 14.61 36.52
CA GLU A 945 -7.36 13.76 35.65
C GLU A 945 -8.79 14.32 35.54
N ALA A 946 -9.41 14.15 34.37
CA ALA A 946 -10.85 14.29 34.21
C ALA A 946 -11.43 13.07 33.52
N TYR A 947 -12.73 12.83 33.66
CA TYR A 947 -13.44 11.83 32.86
C TYR A 947 -14.88 12.23 32.59
N LEU A 948 -15.36 11.86 31.40
CA LEU A 948 -16.77 11.83 31.05
C LEU A 948 -17.31 10.43 31.37
N CYS A 949 -18.47 10.35 32.02
CA CYS A 949 -19.15 9.07 32.30
C CYS A 949 -20.30 8.85 31.31
N ILE A 950 -20.52 7.60 30.91
CA ILE A 950 -21.75 7.17 30.23
C ILE A 950 -21.99 5.67 30.51
N GLU A 951 -23.24 5.21 30.53
CA GLU A 951 -23.58 3.80 30.82
C GLU A 951 -23.24 2.84 29.66
N ASP A 952 -23.16 3.34 28.43
CA ASP A 952 -23.07 2.52 27.22
C ASP A 952 -21.68 2.53 26.55
N ARG A 953 -21.26 1.38 25.99
CA ARG A 953 -19.93 1.22 25.36
C ARG A 953 -19.83 1.94 24.02
N GLU A 954 -20.86 1.86 23.19
CA GLU A 954 -20.89 2.46 21.86
C GLU A 954 -20.98 3.99 21.97
N ALA A 955 -21.79 4.49 22.91
CA ALA A 955 -21.83 5.90 23.26
C ALA A 955 -20.47 6.42 23.76
N ALA A 956 -19.73 5.64 24.55
CA ALA A 956 -18.39 6.02 25.01
C ALA A 956 -17.35 6.07 23.86
N ILE A 957 -17.44 5.16 22.89
CA ILE A 957 -16.61 5.21 21.67
C ILE A 957 -16.99 6.43 20.80
N HIS A 958 -18.28 6.74 20.68
CA HIS A 958 -18.71 7.97 20.02
C HIS A 958 -18.21 9.24 20.75
N LEU A 959 -18.16 9.27 22.09
CA LEU A 959 -17.50 10.36 22.83
C LEU A 959 -15.98 10.45 22.51
N GLN A 960 -15.27 9.33 22.33
CA GLN A 960 -13.89 9.35 21.84
C GLN A 960 -13.78 9.91 20.41
N LEU A 961 -14.73 9.62 19.52
CA LEU A 961 -14.77 10.21 18.17
C LEU A 961 -15.06 11.71 18.18
N LEU A 962 -15.96 12.18 19.06
CA LEU A 962 -16.21 13.61 19.25
C LEU A 962 -14.98 14.35 19.80
N LEU A 963 -14.19 13.74 20.68
CA LEU A 963 -12.91 14.29 21.15
C LEU A 963 -11.85 14.31 20.03
N LYS A 964 -11.81 13.27 19.18
CA LYS A 964 -10.89 13.19 18.02
C LYS A 964 -11.14 14.26 16.96
N ARG A 965 -12.33 14.89 16.87
CA ARG A 965 -12.54 16.11 16.05
C ARG A 965 -11.47 17.17 16.34
N PHE A 966 -11.21 17.38 17.64
CA PHE A 966 -10.25 18.35 18.17
C PHE A 966 -8.82 17.80 18.31
N GLY A 967 -8.57 16.57 17.85
CA GLY A 967 -7.30 15.86 18.08
C GLY A 967 -7.10 15.35 19.51
N ILE A 968 -8.12 15.43 20.37
CA ILE A 968 -8.04 15.07 21.80
C ILE A 968 -8.22 13.55 21.97
N ILE A 969 -7.28 12.91 22.65
CA ILE A 969 -7.26 11.46 22.90
C ILE A 969 -7.85 11.16 24.29
N GLY A 970 -9.11 10.71 24.31
CA GLY A 970 -9.74 10.12 25.49
C GLY A 970 -9.41 8.62 25.64
N TYR A 971 -9.21 8.16 26.87
CA TYR A 971 -8.88 6.78 27.22
C TYR A 971 -10.10 6.05 27.81
N LEU A 972 -10.59 5.01 27.14
CA LEU A 972 -11.79 4.28 27.57
C LEU A 972 -11.48 3.29 28.71
N LYS A 973 -12.11 3.47 29.87
CA LYS A 973 -12.02 2.58 31.03
C LYS A 973 -13.41 2.15 31.51
N LYS A 974 -13.69 0.84 31.53
CA LYS A 974 -14.90 0.30 32.17
C LYS A 974 -14.74 0.35 33.70
N SER A 975 -15.80 0.75 34.40
CA SER A 975 -15.80 1.04 35.83
C SER A 975 -17.11 0.54 36.47
N GLY A 976 -17.26 -0.77 36.59
CA GLY A 976 -18.52 -1.39 36.97
C GLY A 976 -19.52 -1.36 35.80
N SER A 977 -20.69 -0.74 36.02
CA SER A 977 -21.75 -0.60 35.01
C SER A 977 -21.65 0.68 34.15
N ILE A 978 -20.58 1.48 34.30
CA ILE A 978 -20.34 2.68 33.48
C ILE A 978 -19.00 2.61 32.76
N TYR A 979 -18.93 3.29 31.62
CA TYR A 979 -17.72 3.57 30.88
C TYR A 979 -17.26 5.00 31.18
N LYS A 980 -15.95 5.17 31.36
CA LYS A 980 -15.30 6.46 31.59
C LYS A 980 -14.38 6.75 30.42
N VAL A 981 -14.59 7.87 29.74
CA VAL A 981 -13.64 8.41 28.76
C VAL A 981 -12.75 9.39 29.51
N VAL A 982 -11.52 8.94 29.82
CA VAL A 982 -10.61 9.63 30.75
C VAL A 982 -9.60 10.48 29.99
N LEU A 983 -9.33 11.68 30.51
CA LEU A 983 -8.45 12.70 29.96
C LEU A 983 -7.32 13.00 30.93
N TYR A 984 -6.10 13.09 30.39
CA TYR A 984 -4.85 13.27 31.12
C TYR A 984 -3.87 14.17 30.34
N GLY A 985 -2.94 14.82 31.04
CA GLY A 985 -1.85 15.59 30.43
C GLY A 985 -2.35 16.66 29.44
N LYS A 986 -1.69 16.80 28.28
CA LYS A 986 -2.09 17.79 27.27
C LYS A 986 -3.56 17.65 26.83
N ASN A 987 -4.05 16.41 26.65
CA ASN A 987 -5.44 16.13 26.28
C ASN A 987 -6.45 16.66 27.31
N LEU A 988 -6.07 16.72 28.59
CA LEU A 988 -6.89 17.35 29.64
C LEU A 988 -6.88 18.88 29.51
N ILE A 989 -5.71 19.48 29.33
CA ILE A 989 -5.58 20.95 29.21
C ILE A 989 -6.27 21.48 27.95
N ASP A 990 -6.07 20.81 26.81
CA ASP A 990 -6.76 21.10 25.55
C ASP A 990 -8.29 21.06 25.75
N PHE A 991 -8.81 20.00 26.38
CA PHE A 991 -10.23 19.89 26.69
C PHE A 991 -10.74 20.99 27.62
N LEU A 992 -10.05 21.29 28.73
CA LEU A 992 -10.47 22.33 29.68
C LEU A 992 -10.38 23.74 29.09
N ASN A 993 -9.57 23.96 28.06
CA ASN A 993 -9.53 25.20 27.28
C ASN A 993 -10.65 25.27 26.22
N LEU A 994 -11.08 24.12 25.71
CA LEU A 994 -12.09 23.98 24.68
C LEU A 994 -13.55 24.12 25.20
N ILE A 995 -13.84 23.71 26.44
CA ILE A 995 -15.22 23.65 26.97
C ILE A 995 -15.59 24.78 27.96
N PRO A 996 -16.77 25.43 27.83
CA PRO A 996 -17.26 26.42 28.78
C PRO A 996 -17.88 25.76 30.03
N ILE A 997 -17.05 25.56 31.07
CA ILE A 997 -17.45 24.95 32.36
C ILE A 997 -18.33 25.92 33.17
N ARG A 998 -19.57 25.50 33.48
CA ARG A 998 -20.55 26.27 34.28
C ARG A 998 -20.76 25.72 35.70
N HIS A 999 -20.38 24.47 36.00
CA HIS A 999 -20.47 23.91 37.36
C HIS A 999 -19.42 24.57 38.29
N PRO A 1000 -19.80 25.20 39.41
CA PRO A 1000 -18.88 26.02 40.22
C PRO A 1000 -17.61 25.30 40.69
N GLN A 1001 -17.76 24.14 41.36
CA GLN A 1001 -16.61 23.38 41.87
C GLN A 1001 -15.68 22.88 40.76
N LYS A 1002 -16.23 22.42 39.62
CA LYS A 1002 -15.44 21.96 38.47
C LYS A 1002 -14.67 23.12 37.83
N LYS A 1003 -15.25 24.32 37.79
CA LYS A 1003 -14.59 25.55 37.32
C LYS A 1003 -13.40 25.94 38.21
N ILE A 1004 -13.56 25.89 39.54
CA ILE A 1004 -12.47 26.17 40.50
C ILE A 1004 -11.31 25.19 40.32
N VAL A 1005 -11.61 23.88 40.27
CA VAL A 1005 -10.57 22.83 40.10
C VAL A 1005 -9.92 22.91 38.71
N SER A 1006 -10.68 23.25 37.66
CA SER A 1006 -10.17 23.48 36.31
C SER A 1006 -9.19 24.66 36.26
N ASN A 1007 -9.56 25.81 36.85
CA ASN A 1007 -8.69 26.98 36.90
C ASN A 1007 -7.36 26.65 37.59
N LYS A 1008 -7.40 25.97 38.75
CA LYS A 1008 -6.19 25.53 39.46
C LYS A 1008 -5.35 24.51 38.66
N ILE A 1009 -5.99 23.66 37.85
CA ILE A 1009 -5.27 22.75 36.93
C ILE A 1009 -4.60 23.53 35.79
N LYS A 1010 -5.23 24.58 35.25
CA LYS A 1010 -4.60 25.44 34.22
C LYS A 1010 -3.40 26.20 34.78
N GLU A 1011 -3.57 26.84 35.94
CA GLU A 1011 -2.55 27.53 36.73
C GLU A 1011 -1.32 26.64 36.97
N LEU A 1012 -1.51 25.47 37.59
CA LEU A 1012 -0.43 24.50 37.83
C LEU A 1012 0.16 23.92 36.53
N SER A 1013 -0.58 23.91 35.42
CA SER A 1013 -0.05 23.54 34.11
C SER A 1013 0.86 24.62 33.52
N SER A 1014 0.53 25.91 33.67
CA SER A 1014 1.40 27.02 33.26
C SER A 1014 2.69 27.08 34.10
N LEU A 1015 2.60 26.79 35.40
CA LEU A 1015 3.75 26.65 36.29
C LEU A 1015 4.52 25.32 36.09
N GLN A 1016 4.04 24.46 35.19
CA GLN A 1016 4.57 23.12 34.89
C GLN A 1016 4.64 22.13 36.08
N GLU A 1017 3.89 22.36 37.16
CA GLU A 1017 3.85 21.53 38.37
C GLU A 1017 2.97 20.27 38.24
N ILE A 1018 2.26 20.11 37.12
CA ILE A 1018 1.47 18.92 36.83
C ILE A 1018 2.36 17.80 36.29
N ASP A 1019 2.10 16.57 36.76
CA ASP A 1019 2.84 15.36 36.43
C ASP A 1019 2.94 15.15 34.91
N LYS A 1020 4.20 15.08 34.46
CA LYS A 1020 4.60 14.95 33.06
C LYS A 1020 4.79 13.49 32.64
N THR A 1021 4.31 12.49 33.39
CA THR A 1021 4.36 11.05 33.01
C THR A 1021 3.49 10.70 31.79
N GLN A 1022 2.51 11.54 31.44
CA GLN A 1022 1.52 11.25 30.38
C GLN A 1022 1.72 12.09 29.11
N ARG A 1023 2.97 12.21 28.66
CA ARG A 1023 3.35 12.88 27.40
C ARG A 1023 2.90 12.07 26.18
N GLU A 1024 2.58 12.76 25.09
CA GLU A 1024 2.48 12.13 23.77
C GLU A 1024 3.86 11.62 23.33
N VAL A 1025 3.88 10.42 22.75
CA VAL A 1025 5.07 9.76 22.21
C VAL A 1025 4.95 9.72 20.70
N LEU A 1026 6.01 10.09 19.98
CA LEU A 1026 6.01 10.18 18.52
C LEU A 1026 6.76 8.98 17.88
N PRO A 1027 6.69 8.81 16.54
CA PRO A 1027 7.44 7.79 15.81
C PRO A 1027 8.95 7.83 16.02
N PHE A 1028 9.60 6.68 15.85
CA PHE A 1028 11.06 6.58 15.97
C PHE A 1028 11.82 7.48 14.98
N ARG A 1029 11.31 7.67 13.75
CA ARG A 1029 11.90 8.60 12.75
C ARG A 1029 12.08 10.01 13.31
N ILE A 1030 11.10 10.54 14.06
CA ILE A 1030 11.19 11.88 14.64
C ILE A 1030 12.27 11.94 15.73
N GLY A 1031 12.58 10.81 16.38
CA GLY A 1031 13.66 10.73 17.36
C GLY A 1031 15.03 10.86 16.70
N ARG A 1032 15.27 10.11 15.62
CA ARG A 1032 16.51 10.16 14.83
C ARG A 1032 16.81 11.58 14.34
N LEU A 1033 15.87 12.18 13.60
CA LEU A 1033 15.98 13.55 13.09
C LEU A 1033 16.30 14.57 14.21
N LEU A 1034 15.65 14.45 15.37
CA LEU A 1034 15.89 15.34 16.52
C LEU A 1034 17.26 15.14 17.18
N ALA A 1035 17.97 14.05 16.87
CA ALA A 1035 19.34 13.78 17.27
C ALA A 1035 20.37 14.01 16.15
N GLU A 1036 19.90 14.37 14.96
CA GLU A 1036 20.70 14.80 13.80
C GLU A 1036 20.71 16.33 13.62
N ILE A 1037 19.66 17.04 14.05
CA ILE A 1037 19.56 18.51 13.96
C ILE A 1037 20.58 19.20 14.89
N SER A 1038 21.57 19.87 14.29
CA SER A 1038 22.64 20.61 14.98
C SER A 1038 22.11 21.74 15.87
N GLY A 1039 22.45 21.69 17.16
CA GLY A 1039 21.96 22.56 18.22
C GLY A 1039 21.05 21.85 19.23
N SER A 1040 20.54 20.65 18.91
CA SER A 1040 19.65 19.89 19.80
C SER A 1040 20.36 19.44 21.09
N GLU A 1041 21.67 19.28 21.05
CA GLU A 1041 22.58 19.04 22.17
C GLU A 1041 22.66 20.18 23.19
N SER A 1042 22.27 21.40 22.83
CA SER A 1042 22.09 22.50 23.79
C SER A 1042 20.78 22.40 24.60
N VAL A 1043 19.85 21.55 24.15
CA VAL A 1043 18.45 21.50 24.63
C VAL A 1043 18.11 20.18 25.32
N LEU A 1044 18.68 19.07 24.83
CA LEU A 1044 18.42 17.71 25.27
C LEU A 1044 19.72 17.04 25.73
N SER A 1045 19.64 16.25 26.81
CA SER A 1045 20.82 15.56 27.33
C SER A 1045 21.36 14.53 26.33
N SER A 1046 22.68 14.32 26.37
CA SER A 1046 23.38 13.36 25.51
C SER A 1046 22.76 11.96 25.57
N SER A 1047 22.27 11.53 26.74
CA SER A 1047 21.55 10.27 26.92
C SER A 1047 20.19 10.24 26.19
N ALA A 1048 19.45 11.35 26.16
CA ALA A 1048 18.17 11.42 25.44
C ALA A 1048 18.40 11.36 23.92
N LEU A 1049 19.34 12.16 23.41
CA LEU A 1049 19.74 12.15 22.00
C LEU A 1049 20.28 10.77 21.59
N PHE A 1050 21.11 10.14 22.43
CA PHE A 1050 21.53 8.75 22.28
C PHE A 1050 20.35 7.80 22.15
N TYR A 1051 19.41 7.78 23.11
CA TYR A 1051 18.28 6.85 23.07
C TYR A 1051 17.34 7.10 21.88
N TYR A 1052 17.26 8.34 21.37
CA TYR A 1052 16.47 8.67 20.19
C TYR A 1052 17.17 8.22 18.89
N LYS A 1053 18.43 8.61 18.69
CA LYS A 1053 19.28 8.22 17.54
C LYS A 1053 19.35 6.70 17.37
N THR A 1054 19.49 5.98 18.49
CA THR A 1054 19.59 4.51 18.53
C THR A 1054 18.25 3.76 18.52
N CYS A 1055 17.11 4.45 18.38
CA CYS A 1055 15.77 3.88 18.50
C CYS A 1055 15.53 3.04 19.79
N ARG A 1056 16.33 3.25 20.85
CA ARG A 1056 16.16 2.61 22.17
C ARG A 1056 15.02 3.26 22.98
N SER A 1057 14.69 4.52 22.70
CA SER A 1057 13.47 5.17 23.19
C SER A 1057 12.83 6.04 22.10
N ARG A 1058 11.54 6.32 22.23
CA ARG A 1058 10.80 7.18 21.31
C ARG A 1058 10.75 8.63 21.82
N PRO A 1059 10.76 9.63 20.93
CA PRO A 1059 10.67 11.03 21.33
C PRO A 1059 9.36 11.35 22.06
N LEU A 1060 9.49 12.17 23.10
CA LEU A 1060 8.37 12.73 23.86
C LEU A 1060 8.06 14.11 23.28
N LEU A 1061 6.79 14.42 22.98
CA LEU A 1061 6.42 15.70 22.33
C LEU A 1061 7.02 16.91 23.04
N SER A 1062 7.01 16.93 24.38
CA SER A 1062 7.60 18.00 25.21
C SER A 1062 9.10 18.23 25.01
N ASN A 1063 9.83 17.20 24.58
CA ASN A 1063 11.26 17.27 24.35
C ASN A 1063 11.52 17.76 22.92
N VAL A 1064 10.64 17.40 21.98
CA VAL A 1064 10.68 17.89 20.59
C VAL A 1064 10.31 19.37 20.52
N SER A 1065 9.22 19.79 21.18
CA SER A 1065 8.83 21.20 21.25
C SER A 1065 9.98 22.09 21.74
N LYS A 1066 10.65 21.73 22.84
CA LYS A 1066 11.81 22.51 23.33
C LYS A 1066 12.89 22.78 22.28
N VAL A 1067 13.15 21.83 21.38
CA VAL A 1067 14.13 22.00 20.29
C VAL A 1067 13.56 22.91 19.20
N LEU A 1068 12.28 22.74 18.85
CA LEU A 1068 11.57 23.61 17.91
C LEU A 1068 11.41 25.06 18.40
N ASP A 1069 11.30 25.24 19.72
CA ASP A 1069 11.11 26.55 20.36
C ASP A 1069 12.44 27.33 20.49
N LEU A 1070 13.59 26.67 20.26
CA LEU A 1070 14.94 27.23 20.42
C LEU A 1070 15.80 27.22 19.16
N LEU A 1071 15.50 26.39 18.15
CA LEU A 1071 16.25 26.30 16.90
C LEU A 1071 15.47 26.90 15.70
N PRO A 1072 16.16 27.47 14.69
CA PRO A 1072 15.54 28.06 13.51
C PRO A 1072 14.57 27.13 12.77
N GLU A 1073 13.53 27.71 12.15
CA GLU A 1073 12.51 26.96 11.42
C GLU A 1073 13.11 26.16 10.25
N GLU A 1074 14.02 26.75 9.50
CA GLU A 1074 14.81 26.12 8.42
C GLU A 1074 15.48 24.80 8.83
N ARG A 1075 16.03 24.74 10.06
CA ARG A 1075 16.71 23.55 10.60
C ARG A 1075 15.75 22.50 11.16
N THR A 1076 14.47 22.83 11.25
CA THR A 1076 13.49 22.04 11.99
C THR A 1076 12.24 21.71 11.18
N GLU A 1077 12.16 22.13 9.92
CA GLU A 1077 10.98 22.03 9.06
C GLU A 1077 10.48 20.58 8.88
N GLU A 1078 11.35 19.62 8.57
CA GLU A 1078 10.95 18.20 8.43
C GLU A 1078 10.32 17.67 9.74
N VAL A 1079 10.91 18.01 10.88
CA VAL A 1079 10.39 17.62 12.20
C VAL A 1079 9.05 18.29 12.50
N ARG A 1080 8.85 19.57 12.12
CA ARG A 1080 7.54 20.25 12.22
C ARG A 1080 6.49 19.55 11.36
N ASN A 1081 6.83 19.25 10.10
CA ASN A 1081 5.97 18.55 9.15
C ASN A 1081 5.57 17.14 9.62
N LEU A 1082 6.49 16.40 10.25
CA LEU A 1082 6.22 15.07 10.84
C LEU A 1082 5.48 15.14 12.19
N ILE A 1083 5.52 16.26 12.92
CA ILE A 1083 4.71 16.45 14.14
C ILE A 1083 3.24 16.72 13.80
N ASP A 1084 2.93 17.54 12.80
CA ASP A 1084 1.54 17.69 12.33
C ASP A 1084 1.11 16.46 11.52
N ARG A 1085 0.72 15.41 12.23
CA ARG A 1085 0.17 14.18 11.69
C ARG A 1085 -1.18 13.90 12.32
N ASP A 1086 -2.10 13.35 11.53
CA ASP A 1086 -3.48 13.09 11.96
C ASP A 1086 -3.65 11.70 12.63
N TYR A 1087 -2.54 11.01 12.94
CA TYR A 1087 -2.46 9.75 13.70
C TYR A 1087 -1.61 9.86 14.98
N PHE A 1088 -1.79 8.93 15.92
CA PHE A 1088 -0.97 8.76 17.12
C PHE A 1088 -0.56 7.29 17.28
N LEU A 1089 0.43 7.05 18.13
CA LEU A 1089 0.94 5.71 18.42
C LEU A 1089 0.32 5.15 19.69
N ASP A 1090 -0.70 4.31 19.53
CA ASP A 1090 -1.35 3.63 20.64
C ASP A 1090 -0.64 2.31 20.97
N ILE A 1091 -0.54 1.99 22.25
CA ILE A 1091 0.21 0.82 22.72
C ILE A 1091 -0.73 -0.37 22.76
N VAL A 1092 -0.37 -1.47 22.09
CA VAL A 1092 -1.08 -2.75 22.20
C VAL A 1092 -0.98 -3.25 23.65
N LYS A 1093 -2.13 -3.54 24.24
CA LYS A 1093 -2.33 -4.03 25.61
C LYS A 1093 -2.87 -5.46 25.66
N GLU A 1094 -3.34 -5.99 24.55
CA GLU A 1094 -3.79 -7.36 24.38
C GLU A 1094 -3.70 -7.69 22.88
N ALA A 1095 -3.08 -8.81 22.54
CA ALA A 1095 -3.12 -9.42 21.20
C ALA A 1095 -3.27 -10.93 21.41
N LYS A 1096 -4.40 -11.50 21.03
CA LYS A 1096 -4.75 -12.89 21.31
C LYS A 1096 -5.49 -13.52 20.14
N ILE A 1097 -5.10 -14.74 19.76
CA ILE A 1097 -5.91 -15.63 18.95
C ILE A 1097 -7.02 -16.19 19.85
N PHE A 1098 -8.25 -16.31 19.33
CA PHE A 1098 -9.36 -16.99 20.00
C PHE A 1098 -10.22 -17.73 18.98
N LYS A 1099 -10.91 -18.78 19.42
CA LYS A 1099 -11.88 -19.50 18.58
C LYS A 1099 -13.19 -18.69 18.48
N ASN A 1100 -13.67 -18.51 17.25
CA ASN A 1100 -14.87 -17.76 16.92
C ASN A 1100 -16.14 -18.37 17.53
N GLN A 1101 -16.28 -19.71 17.51
CA GLN A 1101 -17.41 -20.44 18.11
C GLN A 1101 -18.81 -19.93 17.66
N GLY A 1102 -18.93 -19.41 16.44
CA GLY A 1102 -20.17 -18.81 15.93
C GLY A 1102 -20.50 -17.43 16.53
N GLN A 1103 -19.55 -16.74 17.17
CA GLN A 1103 -19.76 -15.37 17.65
C GLN A 1103 -19.95 -14.38 16.48
N PHE A 1104 -19.28 -14.62 15.36
CA PHE A 1104 -19.41 -13.87 14.12
C PHE A 1104 -19.65 -14.84 12.97
N ASP A 1105 -20.72 -14.63 12.19
CA ASP A 1105 -20.99 -15.47 11.02
C ASP A 1105 -20.10 -15.07 9.82
N TYR A 1106 -19.76 -13.78 9.72
CA TYR A 1106 -19.07 -13.21 8.57
C TYR A 1106 -17.92 -12.25 8.95
N VAL A 1107 -16.87 -12.29 8.13
CA VAL A 1107 -15.80 -11.29 8.02
C VAL A 1107 -15.92 -10.53 6.68
N TYR A 1108 -15.26 -9.37 6.61
CA TYR A 1108 -15.51 -8.30 5.65
C TYR A 1108 -14.19 -7.58 5.30
N ASN A 1109 -14.13 -6.90 4.15
CA ASN A 1109 -12.98 -6.06 3.77
C ASN A 1109 -13.42 -4.92 2.80
N LEU A 1110 -12.54 -3.96 2.52
CA LEU A 1110 -12.72 -2.89 1.52
C LEU A 1110 -11.47 -2.76 0.63
N THR A 1111 -11.67 -2.47 -0.66
CA THR A 1111 -10.58 -1.98 -1.54
C THR A 1111 -10.80 -0.50 -1.83
N LEU A 1112 -9.79 0.33 -1.55
CA LEU A 1112 -9.74 1.74 -1.92
C LEU A 1112 -8.84 1.98 -3.13
N SER A 1113 -9.03 3.10 -3.83
CA SER A 1113 -8.49 3.31 -5.17
C SER A 1113 -6.97 3.48 -5.29
N HIS A 1114 -6.25 3.96 -4.27
CA HIS A 1114 -4.77 4.15 -4.38
C HIS A 1114 -3.97 3.74 -3.13
N THR A 1115 -4.39 4.16 -1.93
CA THR A 1115 -3.68 3.83 -0.67
C THR A 1115 -3.81 2.38 -0.23
N HIS A 1116 -4.78 1.64 -0.77
CA HIS A 1116 -4.95 0.20 -0.51
C HIS A 1116 -5.03 -0.17 0.99
N SER A 1117 -5.52 0.78 1.80
CA SER A 1117 -5.57 0.71 3.27
C SER A 1117 -6.69 1.61 3.82
N TYR A 1118 -7.14 1.39 5.06
CA TYR A 1118 -8.19 2.20 5.72
C TYR A 1118 -8.16 2.10 7.25
N TYR A 1119 -8.96 2.94 7.94
CA TYR A 1119 -9.15 2.87 9.40
C TYR A 1119 -10.34 1.97 9.81
N ALA A 1120 -10.05 1.00 10.67
CA ALA A 1120 -10.99 0.04 11.27
C ALA A 1120 -10.92 0.09 12.80
N ASN A 1121 -12.05 0.40 13.47
CA ASN A 1121 -12.10 0.78 14.89
C ASN A 1121 -11.06 1.83 15.31
N GLY A 1122 -10.68 2.71 14.37
CA GLY A 1122 -9.64 3.73 14.55
C GLY A 1122 -8.20 3.23 14.48
N ILE A 1123 -7.95 1.96 14.12
CA ILE A 1123 -6.62 1.36 13.86
C ILE A 1123 -6.45 1.20 12.33
N HIS A 1124 -5.25 1.33 11.78
CA HIS A 1124 -5.01 1.37 10.33
C HIS A 1124 -4.55 0.02 9.72
N ILE A 1125 -5.21 -0.43 8.64
CA ILE A 1125 -5.18 -1.80 8.05
C ILE A 1125 -5.16 -1.83 6.49
N ALA A 1126 -5.00 -3.00 5.83
CA ALA A 1126 -4.73 -3.14 4.37
C ALA A 1126 -5.61 -4.20 3.59
N ASN A 1127 -5.47 -4.28 2.24
CA ASN A 1127 -6.33 -5.07 1.30
C ASN A 1127 -5.60 -6.22 0.48
N CYS A 1128 -6.13 -6.63 -0.71
CA CYS A 1128 -5.74 -7.84 -1.51
C CYS A 1128 -5.66 -7.64 -3.07
N GLY A 1129 -5.14 -8.65 -3.83
CA GLY A 1129 -4.47 -8.57 -5.16
C GLY A 1129 -5.19 -8.97 -6.50
N CYS A 1130 -4.52 -9.69 -7.44
CA CYS A 1130 -4.79 -9.69 -8.93
C CYS A 1130 -4.84 -11.06 -9.70
N PHE A 1131 -5.59 -11.14 -10.82
CA PHE A 1131 -5.90 -12.32 -11.71
C PHE A 1131 -6.60 -11.84 -13.03
N GLU A 1132 -6.86 -12.72 -14.02
CA GLU A 1132 -7.67 -12.39 -15.23
C GLU A 1132 -9.19 -12.52 -15.05
N CYS A 1133 -9.63 -13.68 -14.58
CA CYS A 1133 -11.02 -14.06 -14.44
C CYS A 1133 -11.29 -14.52 -13.00
N ILE A 1134 -12.55 -14.44 -12.58
CA ILE A 1134 -12.96 -14.83 -11.24
C ILE A 1134 -14.19 -15.71 -11.33
N VAL A 1135 -14.09 -16.90 -10.73
CA VAL A 1135 -15.23 -17.79 -10.51
C VAL A 1135 -15.78 -17.53 -9.11
N ALA A 1136 -17.10 -17.46 -8.99
CA ALA A 1136 -17.82 -17.35 -7.73
C ALA A 1136 -19.00 -18.32 -7.70
N ILE A 1137 -19.24 -18.97 -6.55
CA ILE A 1137 -20.44 -19.78 -6.34
C ILE A 1137 -21.68 -18.87 -6.23
N LEU A 1138 -22.77 -19.31 -6.85
CA LEU A 1138 -24.14 -18.82 -6.67
C LEU A 1138 -24.98 -19.93 -6.05
N PRO A 1139 -25.14 -19.95 -4.71
CA PRO A 1139 -25.90 -21.00 -4.02
C PRO A 1139 -27.36 -21.09 -4.52
N GLU A 1140 -27.98 -19.94 -4.80
CA GLU A 1140 -29.37 -19.81 -5.25
C GLU A 1140 -29.61 -20.48 -6.62
N ALA A 1141 -28.59 -20.48 -7.48
CA ALA A 1141 -28.57 -21.12 -8.79
C ALA A 1141 -27.90 -22.51 -8.79
N ASN A 1142 -27.47 -22.99 -7.61
CA ASN A 1142 -26.67 -24.22 -7.41
C ASN A 1142 -25.44 -24.33 -8.36
N GLY A 1143 -24.83 -23.19 -8.67
CA GLY A 1143 -23.90 -23.06 -9.79
C GLY A 1143 -22.73 -22.11 -9.56
N PHE A 1144 -22.00 -21.86 -10.64
CA PHE A 1144 -20.87 -20.94 -10.73
C PHE A 1144 -21.21 -19.82 -11.71
N MET A 1145 -20.91 -18.58 -11.35
CA MET A 1145 -20.71 -17.52 -12.33
C MET A 1145 -19.23 -17.25 -12.56
N ILE A 1146 -18.89 -16.76 -13.75
CA ILE A 1146 -17.51 -16.44 -14.13
C ILE A 1146 -17.48 -15.05 -14.76
N VAL A 1147 -16.54 -14.19 -14.36
CA VAL A 1147 -16.41 -12.83 -14.89
C VAL A 1147 -14.96 -12.48 -15.22
N ASN A 1148 -14.73 -11.80 -16.33
CA ASN A 1148 -13.42 -11.33 -16.80
C ASN A 1148 -13.11 -9.89 -16.38
N ARG A 1149 -11.83 -9.55 -16.30
CA ARG A 1149 -11.29 -8.25 -15.89
C ARG A 1149 -11.70 -7.06 -16.77
N GLU A 1150 -12.11 -7.29 -18.01
CA GLU A 1150 -12.64 -6.25 -18.90
C GLU A 1150 -14.10 -5.89 -18.56
N TYR A 1151 -14.87 -6.84 -18.00
CA TYR A 1151 -16.27 -6.63 -17.65
C TYR A 1151 -16.43 -5.73 -16.43
N SER A 1152 -16.93 -4.51 -16.68
CA SER A 1152 -17.10 -3.45 -15.68
C SER A 1152 -18.52 -3.39 -15.08
N GLY A 1153 -19.47 -4.18 -15.60
CA GLY A 1153 -20.86 -4.20 -15.14
C GLY A 1153 -21.07 -4.96 -13.82
N MET A 1154 -22.33 -5.05 -13.40
CA MET A 1154 -22.75 -5.89 -12.29
C MET A 1154 -22.93 -7.35 -12.74
N THR A 1155 -22.77 -8.29 -11.83
CA THR A 1155 -22.98 -9.73 -12.04
C THR A 1155 -24.05 -10.26 -11.08
N PRO A 1156 -24.68 -11.43 -11.34
CA PRO A 1156 -25.76 -11.96 -10.49
C PRO A 1156 -25.39 -12.19 -9.02
N CYS A 1157 -24.10 -12.36 -8.67
CA CYS A 1157 -23.68 -12.44 -7.27
C CYS A 1157 -23.65 -11.08 -6.54
N GLY A 1158 -24.12 -10.01 -7.18
CA GLY A 1158 -24.09 -8.65 -6.66
C GLY A 1158 -22.68 -8.10 -6.48
N MET A 1159 -21.77 -8.37 -7.43
CA MET A 1159 -20.42 -7.82 -7.41
C MET A 1159 -19.90 -7.51 -8.82
N THR A 1160 -19.25 -6.35 -9.00
CA THR A 1160 -18.43 -6.05 -10.18
C THR A 1160 -17.15 -6.90 -10.17
N PHE A 1161 -16.44 -7.00 -11.30
CA PHE A 1161 -15.12 -7.64 -11.33
C PHE A 1161 -14.17 -7.03 -10.29
N SER A 1162 -14.10 -5.70 -10.18
CA SER A 1162 -13.25 -5.02 -9.17
C SER A 1162 -13.64 -5.36 -7.74
N THR A 1163 -14.90 -5.72 -7.51
CA THR A 1163 -15.40 -6.13 -6.19
C THR A 1163 -14.97 -7.55 -5.85
N LEU A 1164 -15.20 -8.47 -6.79
CA LEU A 1164 -14.74 -9.86 -6.74
C LEU A 1164 -13.20 -9.96 -6.66
N ALA A 1165 -12.46 -9.01 -7.23
CA ALA A 1165 -11.00 -9.03 -7.28
C ALA A 1165 -10.34 -9.12 -5.89
N GLY A 1166 -10.82 -8.34 -4.92
CA GLY A 1166 -10.31 -8.44 -3.53
C GLY A 1166 -10.70 -9.73 -2.80
N SER A 1167 -11.42 -10.65 -3.47
CA SER A 1167 -11.86 -11.95 -2.95
C SER A 1167 -10.99 -13.14 -3.36
N VAL A 1168 -9.91 -12.92 -4.14
CA VAL A 1168 -9.14 -14.01 -4.79
C VAL A 1168 -7.66 -13.68 -5.01
N GLY A 1169 -7.10 -12.67 -4.34
CA GLY A 1169 -5.78 -12.11 -4.71
C GLY A 1169 -4.76 -12.01 -3.60
N GLY A 1170 -3.56 -12.56 -3.83
CA GLY A 1170 -2.34 -12.26 -3.08
C GLY A 1170 -1.61 -13.47 -2.47
N GLY A 1171 -2.02 -14.70 -2.77
CA GLY A 1171 -1.51 -15.93 -2.16
C GLY A 1171 -2.19 -16.32 -0.84
N ALA A 1172 -3.50 -16.03 -0.69
CA ALA A 1172 -4.21 -16.07 0.61
C ALA A 1172 -5.15 -17.29 0.80
N GLN A 1173 -6.06 -17.30 1.83
CA GLN A 1173 -7.15 -18.27 2.26
C GLN A 1173 -8.69 -18.02 1.99
N THR A 1174 -9.42 -18.69 1.07
CA THR A 1174 -10.91 -18.57 0.82
C THR A 1174 -11.58 -19.78 0.13
N PRO A 1175 -12.68 -20.32 0.68
CA PRO A 1175 -13.72 -21.11 -0.02
C PRO A 1175 -14.74 -20.30 -0.86
N GLY A 1176 -15.16 -20.84 -2.01
CA GLY A 1176 -16.27 -20.33 -2.83
C GLY A 1176 -15.89 -19.28 -3.90
N PHE A 1177 -14.63 -18.85 -3.93
CA PHE A 1177 -14.10 -17.89 -4.91
C PHE A 1177 -12.73 -18.34 -5.44
N MET A 1178 -12.49 -18.22 -6.75
CA MET A 1178 -11.21 -18.60 -7.37
C MET A 1178 -10.80 -17.65 -8.50
N GLY A 1179 -9.58 -17.10 -8.42
CA GLY A 1179 -8.93 -16.39 -9.51
C GLY A 1179 -8.36 -17.38 -10.53
N ILE A 1180 -8.66 -17.18 -11.81
CA ILE A 1180 -8.33 -18.10 -12.91
C ILE A 1180 -7.88 -17.33 -14.16
N GLY A 1181 -7.19 -18.01 -15.08
CA GLY A 1181 -7.01 -17.52 -16.46
C GLY A 1181 -8.20 -17.93 -17.35
N LYS A 1182 -8.53 -17.14 -18.39
CA LYS A 1182 -9.74 -17.35 -19.23
C LYS A 1182 -9.86 -18.78 -19.78
N LEU A 1183 -8.75 -19.35 -20.26
CA LEU A 1183 -8.73 -20.68 -20.89
C LEU A 1183 -9.01 -21.85 -19.94
N TYR A 1184 -8.95 -21.66 -18.62
CA TYR A 1184 -9.30 -22.73 -17.67
C TYR A 1184 -10.78 -23.10 -17.73
N ILE A 1185 -11.66 -22.19 -18.18
CA ILE A 1185 -13.11 -22.37 -18.21
C ILE A 1185 -13.53 -23.54 -19.11
N VAL A 1186 -12.81 -23.76 -20.22
CA VAL A 1186 -13.09 -24.84 -21.20
C VAL A 1186 -12.32 -26.14 -20.90
N SER A 1187 -11.62 -26.21 -19.78
CA SER A 1187 -10.84 -27.38 -19.36
C SER A 1187 -11.71 -28.58 -18.96
N LYS A 1188 -11.19 -29.81 -19.11
CA LYS A 1188 -11.83 -31.02 -18.55
C LYS A 1188 -11.68 -31.08 -17.03
N LYS A 1189 -10.68 -30.39 -16.46
CA LYS A 1189 -10.46 -30.22 -15.01
C LYS A 1189 -11.10 -28.97 -14.42
N PHE A 1190 -11.89 -28.20 -15.19
CA PHE A 1190 -12.49 -26.95 -14.70
C PHE A 1190 -13.36 -27.21 -13.47
N ILE A 1191 -12.79 -26.94 -12.28
CA ILE A 1191 -13.40 -27.16 -10.94
C ILE A 1191 -14.15 -28.51 -10.85
N SER A 1192 -13.52 -29.57 -11.38
CA SER A 1192 -14.17 -30.86 -11.61
C SER A 1192 -14.62 -31.57 -10.33
N ALA A 1193 -13.98 -31.28 -9.18
CA ALA A 1193 -14.38 -31.82 -7.89
C ALA A 1193 -15.78 -31.35 -7.44
N ASP A 1194 -16.16 -30.14 -7.84
CA ASP A 1194 -17.37 -29.47 -7.37
C ASP A 1194 -18.46 -29.42 -8.47
N GLY A 1195 -18.28 -30.14 -9.60
CA GLY A 1195 -19.27 -30.31 -10.67
C GLY A 1195 -19.00 -29.55 -11.98
N GLY A 1196 -17.95 -28.73 -12.02
CA GLY A 1196 -17.38 -28.13 -13.22
C GLY A 1196 -18.35 -27.47 -14.21
N LEU A 1197 -18.19 -27.78 -15.51
CA LEU A 1197 -18.86 -27.09 -16.62
C LEU A 1197 -20.39 -27.09 -16.49
N LYS A 1198 -20.98 -28.19 -16.02
CA LYS A 1198 -22.45 -28.38 -15.87
C LYS A 1198 -23.08 -27.41 -14.87
N ARG A 1199 -22.24 -26.77 -14.03
CA ARG A 1199 -22.62 -25.76 -13.06
C ARG A 1199 -22.36 -24.32 -13.50
N ILE A 1200 -21.73 -24.06 -14.65
CA ILE A 1200 -21.63 -22.68 -15.14
C ILE A 1200 -23.06 -22.21 -15.44
N VAL A 1201 -23.53 -21.19 -14.75
CA VAL A 1201 -24.90 -20.65 -14.89
C VAL A 1201 -24.93 -19.26 -15.50
N TRP A 1202 -23.85 -18.48 -15.34
CA TRP A 1202 -23.76 -17.12 -15.87
C TRP A 1202 -22.32 -16.72 -16.22
N MET A 1203 -22.15 -16.02 -17.35
CA MET A 1203 -20.90 -15.34 -17.70
C MET A 1203 -21.17 -14.14 -18.64
N PRO A 1204 -20.33 -13.08 -18.64
CA PRO A 1204 -20.51 -11.95 -19.53
C PRO A 1204 -20.59 -12.38 -21.00
N LYS A 1205 -21.45 -11.72 -21.77
CA LYS A 1205 -21.65 -12.02 -23.19
C LYS A 1205 -20.35 -11.95 -23.99
N GLU A 1206 -19.53 -10.93 -23.74
CA GLU A 1206 -18.18 -10.80 -24.34
C GLU A 1206 -17.31 -12.05 -24.10
N LEU A 1207 -17.26 -12.57 -22.86
CA LEU A 1207 -16.50 -13.75 -22.49
C LEU A 1207 -17.13 -15.05 -23.05
N LYS A 1208 -18.46 -15.08 -23.17
CA LYS A 1208 -19.24 -16.18 -23.77
C LYS A 1208 -19.00 -16.27 -25.27
N GLU A 1209 -18.89 -15.13 -25.95
CA GLU A 1209 -18.55 -15.02 -27.37
C GLU A 1209 -17.07 -15.31 -27.63
N GLU A 1210 -16.15 -14.76 -26.81
CA GLU A 1210 -14.69 -15.01 -26.86
C GLU A 1210 -14.34 -16.51 -26.75
N LEU A 1211 -15.11 -17.27 -25.97
CA LEU A 1211 -14.92 -18.70 -25.77
C LEU A 1211 -15.91 -19.59 -26.57
N GLY A 1212 -16.78 -18.99 -27.40
CA GLY A 1212 -18.03 -19.60 -27.87
C GLY A 1212 -17.89 -20.99 -28.51
N GLU A 1213 -17.06 -21.14 -29.53
CA GLU A 1213 -16.89 -22.44 -30.22
C GLU A 1213 -16.22 -23.50 -29.34
N ARG A 1214 -15.32 -23.09 -28.45
CA ARG A 1214 -14.67 -24.00 -27.49
C ARG A 1214 -15.63 -24.43 -26.39
N LEU A 1215 -16.49 -23.53 -25.92
CA LEU A 1215 -17.59 -23.85 -25.00
C LEU A 1215 -18.59 -24.81 -25.66
N LYS A 1216 -19.08 -24.54 -26.87
CA LYS A 1216 -19.97 -25.45 -27.62
C LYS A 1216 -19.40 -26.87 -27.71
N LYS A 1217 -18.15 -26.99 -28.15
CA LYS A 1217 -17.44 -28.28 -28.23
C LYS A 1217 -17.38 -28.98 -26.86
N ARG A 1218 -16.98 -28.27 -25.81
CA ARG A 1218 -16.86 -28.83 -24.46
C ARG A 1218 -18.21 -29.20 -23.83
N CYS A 1219 -19.28 -28.45 -24.14
CA CYS A 1219 -20.65 -28.76 -23.76
C CYS A 1219 -21.15 -30.06 -24.43
N ALA A 1220 -20.86 -30.24 -25.72
CA ALA A 1220 -21.15 -31.49 -26.43
C ALA A 1220 -20.35 -32.69 -25.86
N GLU A 1221 -19.06 -32.52 -25.54
CA GLU A 1221 -18.26 -33.55 -24.87
C GLU A 1221 -18.81 -33.95 -23.49
N GLU A 1222 -19.47 -33.04 -22.77
CA GLU A 1222 -20.12 -33.31 -21.48
C GLU A 1222 -21.52 -33.96 -21.60
N GLY A 1223 -21.98 -34.24 -22.83
CA GLY A 1223 -23.31 -34.79 -23.12
C GLY A 1223 -24.44 -33.76 -23.06
N LEU A 1224 -24.12 -32.46 -23.09
CA LEU A 1224 -25.06 -31.34 -22.93
C LEU A 1224 -24.82 -30.28 -24.02
N PRO A 1225 -24.99 -30.61 -25.32
CA PRO A 1225 -24.62 -29.70 -26.42
C PRO A 1225 -25.36 -28.35 -26.41
N ASP A 1226 -26.54 -28.29 -25.80
CA ASP A 1226 -27.36 -27.08 -25.66
C ASP A 1226 -27.02 -26.23 -24.42
N LEU A 1227 -26.08 -26.66 -23.57
CA LEU A 1227 -25.75 -25.99 -22.31
C LEU A 1227 -25.32 -24.53 -22.51
N ILE A 1228 -24.57 -24.21 -23.57
CA ILE A 1228 -24.13 -22.83 -23.82
C ILE A 1228 -25.30 -21.88 -24.03
N ASP A 1229 -26.39 -22.34 -24.65
CA ASP A 1229 -27.60 -21.54 -24.87
C ASP A 1229 -28.47 -21.42 -23.60
N LYS A 1230 -28.15 -22.23 -22.57
CA LYS A 1230 -28.75 -22.18 -21.23
C LYS A 1230 -27.92 -21.41 -20.20
N ILE A 1231 -26.64 -21.09 -20.49
CA ILE A 1231 -25.83 -20.19 -19.66
C ILE A 1231 -26.33 -18.76 -19.87
N ALA A 1232 -26.74 -18.08 -18.80
CA ALA A 1232 -27.18 -16.69 -18.87
C ALA A 1232 -26.00 -15.71 -19.06
N ASP A 1233 -26.32 -14.51 -19.55
CA ASP A 1233 -25.43 -13.36 -19.68
C ASP A 1233 -26.12 -12.09 -19.15
N GLU A 1234 -25.45 -10.93 -19.20
CA GLU A 1234 -26.01 -9.64 -18.76
C GLU A 1234 -27.21 -9.14 -19.58
N THR A 1235 -27.51 -9.77 -20.72
CA THR A 1235 -28.73 -9.49 -21.51
C THR A 1235 -29.90 -10.39 -21.11
N SER A 1236 -29.61 -11.48 -20.39
CA SER A 1236 -30.54 -12.52 -19.98
C SER A 1236 -30.93 -12.42 -18.49
N ALA A 1237 -29.95 -12.12 -17.62
CA ALA A 1237 -30.13 -11.93 -16.18
C ALA A 1237 -29.02 -11.05 -15.58
N THR A 1238 -29.38 -10.12 -14.72
CA THR A 1238 -28.44 -9.23 -14.00
C THR A 1238 -28.41 -9.46 -12.49
N THR A 1239 -29.43 -10.14 -11.96
CA THR A 1239 -29.62 -10.49 -10.55
C THR A 1239 -29.69 -12.00 -10.35
N ALA A 1240 -29.57 -12.48 -9.11
CA ALA A 1240 -29.69 -13.90 -8.78
C ALA A 1240 -31.12 -14.42 -9.02
N GLU A 1241 -32.13 -13.59 -8.79
CA GLU A 1241 -33.54 -13.90 -8.97
C GLU A 1241 -33.89 -14.07 -10.46
N GLU A 1242 -33.54 -13.09 -11.31
CA GLU A 1242 -33.69 -13.19 -12.77
C GLU A 1242 -32.95 -14.41 -13.33
N LEU A 1243 -31.76 -14.70 -12.78
CA LEU A 1243 -30.97 -15.85 -13.16
C LEU A 1243 -31.70 -17.16 -12.82
N VAL A 1244 -32.23 -17.32 -11.61
CA VAL A 1244 -32.96 -18.55 -11.23
C VAL A 1244 -34.23 -18.72 -12.07
N GLU A 1245 -34.99 -17.65 -12.36
CA GLU A 1245 -36.14 -17.71 -13.26
C GLU A 1245 -35.75 -18.11 -14.69
N TYR A 1246 -34.64 -17.57 -15.21
CA TYR A 1246 -34.09 -17.95 -16.51
C TYR A 1246 -33.66 -19.43 -16.54
N LEU A 1247 -32.88 -19.87 -15.54
CA LEU A 1247 -32.37 -21.25 -15.44
C LEU A 1247 -33.51 -22.27 -15.33
N GLN A 1248 -34.60 -21.94 -14.62
CA GLN A 1248 -35.81 -22.76 -14.58
C GLN A 1248 -36.49 -22.80 -15.96
N LYS A 1249 -36.68 -21.65 -16.62
CA LYS A 1249 -37.31 -21.54 -17.94
C LYS A 1249 -36.57 -22.33 -19.03
N VAL A 1250 -35.24 -22.44 -18.95
CA VAL A 1250 -34.41 -23.18 -19.92
C VAL A 1250 -34.05 -24.61 -19.48
N ASN A 1251 -34.54 -25.07 -18.32
CA ASN A 1251 -34.20 -26.35 -17.70
C ASN A 1251 -32.68 -26.57 -17.60
N HIS A 1252 -32.00 -25.69 -16.85
CA HIS A 1252 -30.55 -25.74 -16.67
C HIS A 1252 -30.13 -26.87 -15.70
N PRO A 1253 -29.18 -27.75 -16.07
CA PRO A 1253 -28.88 -28.97 -15.31
C PRO A 1253 -28.35 -28.72 -13.89
N ALA A 1254 -27.72 -27.57 -13.63
CA ALA A 1254 -27.27 -27.19 -12.28
C ALA A 1254 -28.39 -27.25 -11.22
N LEU A 1255 -29.66 -27.00 -11.59
CA LEU A 1255 -30.80 -27.05 -10.66
C LEU A 1255 -31.18 -28.49 -10.24
N GLU A 1256 -30.82 -29.50 -11.03
CA GLU A 1256 -31.08 -30.92 -10.75
C GLU A 1256 -29.90 -31.64 -10.07
N MET A 1257 -28.70 -31.03 -10.11
CA MET A 1257 -27.51 -31.54 -9.43
C MET A 1257 -27.63 -31.43 -7.90
N PRO A 1258 -26.92 -32.26 -7.12
CA PRO A 1258 -26.84 -32.11 -5.66
C PRO A 1258 -26.42 -30.69 -5.24
N PRO A 1259 -26.83 -30.20 -4.05
CA PRO A 1259 -26.40 -28.89 -3.56
C PRO A 1259 -24.88 -28.73 -3.47
N LEU A 1260 -24.37 -27.54 -3.80
CA LEU A 1260 -22.96 -27.15 -3.62
C LEU A 1260 -22.56 -26.88 -2.16
N ILE A 1261 -23.54 -26.55 -1.30
CA ILE A 1261 -23.37 -26.08 0.09
C ILE A 1261 -24.52 -26.65 0.93
#